data_AF-A0A1X1A3C2-F1
#
_entry.id   AF-A0A1X1A3C2-F1
#
_cell.length_a   1.000
_cell.length_b   1.000
_cell.length_c   1.000
_cell.angle_alpha   90.00
_cell.angle_beta   90.00
_cell.angle_gamma   90.00
#
_symmetry.space_group_name_H-M   'P 1'
#
loop_
_entity.id
_entity.type
_entity.pdbx_description
1 polymer ?
#
loop_
_entity_poly.entity_id
_entity_poly.type
_entity_poly.pdbx_seq_one_letter_code
_entity_poly.pdbx_strand_id
1 'polypeptide(L)'
;MSDRFELYLTCPKGLEGLLVEEARSLGLEEVREHTSAIRGSADMETAYRLCLWSRLANRVLLVLKRFSMKNADELYGGVHGVDWQDHLMADGTLAVEFSGHGSGIDNTHFGALKVKDAIVDKLRNREGQRPSVDKIDPDVRVHLRLERGEAILSLDLSGHSLHQRGYRLQQGAAPLKENLAAAVLIRAGWPRIAAEGGALADPMCGVGTFLVEAAMIAADIAPNLKRERWGFTAWLGHVPALWRKVHDEAQARAQAGLAKPPLWIRGYEADPRLIQPGRNNVERAGLGDWVKIYQGEVGSFEPRPDQNQKGLVISNPPYGERLGDEASLLYLYQNLGERLRQACLGWEAAVFTGAPELGKRMGIRSHKQYAFWNGALPCKLLLFKVQPDQFVTGERRQAEPEAGEPRRPAAVASEPARLSEGAQMFANRLQKNLKQLGKWARREQVGCYRLYDADMPEYALAVDLYQDWVHVQEYAAPRSVDPDKAQARLLDALAAIPQALGIDPQRVVLKRRERQSGTRQYERQGAEGRFHEVNEGGVKLLVNLTDYLDTGLFLDHRPMRMRIQREAAGKRFLNLFCYTATATVHAAKGGARSTTSVDLSKTYLDWARRNLALNGFSDRHRLEQGDVMAWLEGNRDSYDLIFIDPPTFSNSKRMEGVFDVQRDHVQLLDLAMARLAPGGVLYFSNNFRKFQLDAGLEERYAVEEISAQTLDPDFARNNRIHKAWRIQAR
;
A
#
# COMPACT_ATOMS: atom_id res chain seq x y z
N MET A 1 -54.52 -2.14 0.72
CA MET A 1 -53.33 -2.94 1.08
C MET A 1 -52.23 -2.47 0.16
N SER A 2 -51.11 -1.99 0.71
CA SER A 2 -49.96 -1.58 -0.09
C SER A 2 -49.42 -2.79 -0.87
N ASP A 3 -49.13 -2.61 -2.16
CA ASP A 3 -48.47 -3.64 -2.94
C ASP A 3 -47.14 -4.00 -2.27
N ARG A 4 -46.92 -5.31 -2.10
CA ARG A 4 -45.70 -5.84 -1.52
C ARG A 4 -44.78 -6.30 -2.62
N PHE A 5 -43.54 -5.83 -2.58
CA PHE A 5 -42.52 -6.14 -3.55
C PHE A 5 -41.47 -7.07 -2.95
N GLU A 6 -41.00 -7.99 -3.77
CA GLU A 6 -39.83 -8.78 -3.43
C GLU A 6 -38.56 -7.95 -3.68
N LEU A 7 -37.69 -7.89 -2.69
CA LEU A 7 -36.43 -7.16 -2.73
C LEU A 7 -35.24 -8.09 -2.53
N TYR A 8 -34.17 -7.84 -3.29
CA TYR A 8 -32.83 -8.38 -3.04
C TYR A 8 -31.88 -7.27 -2.63
N LEU A 9 -31.25 -7.42 -1.47
CA LEU A 9 -30.20 -6.51 -1.03
C LEU A 9 -28.87 -7.23 -1.13
N THR A 10 -27.99 -6.76 -2.01
CA THR A 10 -26.65 -7.36 -2.17
C THR A 10 -25.70 -6.80 -1.12
N CYS A 11 -24.70 -7.56 -0.70
CA CYS A 11 -23.68 -7.11 0.26
C CYS A 11 -22.34 -7.81 0.02
N PRO A 12 -21.24 -7.33 0.61
CA PRO A 12 -20.01 -8.12 0.71
C PRO A 12 -20.26 -9.48 1.39
N LYS A 13 -19.46 -10.49 0.99
CA LYS A 13 -19.50 -11.82 1.59
C LYS A 13 -19.18 -11.77 3.08
N GLY A 14 -19.98 -12.49 3.88
CA GLY A 14 -19.85 -12.55 5.34
C GLY A 14 -20.62 -11.46 6.10
N LEU A 15 -21.30 -10.54 5.40
CA LEU A 15 -22.14 -9.51 6.01
C LEU A 15 -23.63 -9.84 6.02
N GLU A 16 -24.03 -10.98 5.44
CA GLU A 16 -25.42 -11.37 5.24
C GLU A 16 -26.23 -11.29 6.54
N GLY A 17 -25.76 -11.94 7.61
CA GLY A 17 -26.44 -11.92 8.91
C GLY A 17 -26.57 -10.53 9.54
N LEU A 18 -25.57 -9.65 9.37
CA LEU A 18 -25.68 -8.26 9.84
C LEU A 18 -26.69 -7.46 9.02
N LEU A 19 -26.71 -7.69 7.71
CA LEU A 19 -27.67 -7.05 6.82
C LEU A 19 -29.10 -7.55 7.09
N VAL A 20 -29.30 -8.80 7.53
CA VAL A 20 -30.62 -9.27 8.00
C VAL A 20 -31.10 -8.44 9.19
N GLU A 21 -30.26 -8.24 10.19
CA GLU A 21 -30.58 -7.44 11.38
C GLU A 21 -30.91 -5.99 11.00
N GLU A 22 -30.07 -5.35 10.16
CA GLU A 22 -30.30 -4.00 9.66
C GLU A 22 -31.61 -3.91 8.87
N ALA A 23 -31.82 -4.78 7.87
CA ALA A 23 -32.97 -4.72 6.99
C ALA A 23 -34.29 -4.96 7.73
N ARG A 24 -34.31 -5.89 8.71
CA ARG A 24 -35.49 -6.10 9.56
C ARG A 24 -35.81 -4.87 10.39
N SER A 25 -34.81 -4.21 10.98
CA SER A 25 -35.04 -2.98 11.74
C SER A 25 -35.52 -1.82 10.86
N LEU A 26 -35.25 -1.87 9.55
CA LEU A 26 -35.75 -0.93 8.55
C LEU A 26 -37.09 -1.34 7.92
N GLY A 27 -37.70 -2.45 8.34
CA GLY A 27 -39.03 -2.88 7.90
C GLY A 27 -39.09 -3.97 6.84
N LEU A 28 -37.95 -4.55 6.44
CA LEU A 28 -37.95 -5.70 5.52
C LEU A 28 -38.46 -6.95 6.25
N GLU A 29 -39.47 -7.60 5.69
CA GLU A 29 -40.05 -8.80 6.27
C GLU A 29 -39.63 -10.06 5.49
N GLU A 30 -39.94 -11.24 6.04
CA GLU A 30 -39.68 -12.55 5.44
C GLU A 30 -38.21 -12.76 5.03
N VAL A 31 -37.29 -12.11 5.75
CA VAL A 31 -35.89 -12.02 5.35
C VAL A 31 -35.19 -13.38 5.37
N ARG A 32 -34.59 -13.74 4.23
CA ARG A 32 -33.79 -14.95 4.03
C ARG A 32 -32.39 -14.60 3.53
N GLU A 33 -31.39 -15.29 4.06
CA GLU A 33 -30.00 -15.14 3.62
C GLU A 33 -29.73 -15.91 2.33
N HIS A 34 -28.95 -15.30 1.46
CA HIS A 34 -28.36 -15.89 0.26
C HIS A 34 -26.87 -15.55 0.24
N THR A 35 -26.05 -16.22 -0.57
CA THR A 35 -24.63 -15.85 -0.67
C THR A 35 -24.48 -14.41 -1.16
N SER A 36 -23.88 -13.56 -0.34
CA SER A 36 -23.62 -12.14 -0.60
C SER A 36 -24.88 -11.31 -0.89
N ALA A 37 -26.04 -11.75 -0.40
CA ALA A 37 -27.29 -11.02 -0.50
C ALA A 37 -28.31 -11.47 0.56
N ILE A 38 -29.33 -10.67 0.80
CA ILE A 38 -30.55 -11.10 1.47
C ILE A 38 -31.75 -10.89 0.54
N ARG A 39 -32.78 -11.68 0.75
CA ARG A 39 -34.08 -11.58 0.08
C ARG A 39 -35.15 -11.28 1.12
N GLY A 40 -36.11 -10.41 0.82
CA GLY A 40 -37.28 -10.20 1.66
C GLY A 40 -38.41 -9.52 0.90
N SER A 41 -39.48 -9.17 1.63
CA SER A 41 -40.69 -8.58 1.08
C SER A 41 -41.01 -7.26 1.80
N ALA A 42 -41.29 -6.19 1.06
CA ALA A 42 -41.52 -4.86 1.61
C ALA A 42 -42.43 -4.00 0.71
N ASP A 43 -43.03 -2.95 1.27
CA ASP A 43 -43.68 -1.92 0.46
C ASP A 43 -42.66 -0.94 -0.14
N MET A 44 -43.11 -0.06 -1.03
CA MET A 44 -42.24 0.89 -1.71
C MET A 44 -41.61 1.92 -0.75
N GLU A 45 -42.32 2.32 0.31
CA GLU A 45 -41.77 3.23 1.33
C GLU A 45 -40.56 2.59 2.03
N THR A 46 -40.69 1.31 2.39
CA THR A 46 -39.60 0.51 2.97
C THR A 46 -38.47 0.30 1.97
N ALA A 47 -38.75 0.09 0.68
CA ALA A 47 -37.70 0.00 -0.35
C ALA A 47 -36.86 1.29 -0.44
N TYR A 48 -37.51 2.46 -0.41
CA TYR A 48 -36.82 3.75 -0.31
C TYR A 48 -36.04 3.92 0.99
N ARG A 49 -36.62 3.48 2.11
CA ARG A 49 -35.96 3.50 3.42
C ARG A 49 -34.69 2.65 3.41
N LEU A 50 -34.72 1.46 2.82
CA LEU A 50 -33.54 0.60 2.68
C LEU A 50 -32.46 1.24 1.81
N CYS A 51 -32.84 1.91 0.70
CA CYS A 51 -31.90 2.67 -0.14
C CYS A 51 -31.20 3.78 0.65
N LEU A 52 -31.98 4.54 1.43
CA LEU A 52 -31.48 5.70 2.17
C LEU A 52 -30.67 5.31 3.42
N TRP A 53 -31.14 4.33 4.18
CA TRP A 53 -30.66 4.02 5.52
C TRP A 53 -29.70 2.85 5.62
N SER A 54 -29.70 1.90 4.66
CA SER A 54 -28.79 0.75 4.76
C SER A 54 -27.33 1.20 4.68
N ARG A 55 -26.55 0.87 5.70
CA ARG A 55 -25.11 1.10 5.75
C ARG A 55 -24.34 -0.08 5.17
N LEU A 56 -24.96 -1.27 5.15
CA LEU A 56 -24.31 -2.54 4.84
C LEU A 56 -24.51 -3.00 3.40
N ALA A 57 -25.66 -2.69 2.79
CA ALA A 57 -25.97 -3.11 1.43
C ALA A 57 -25.05 -2.44 0.40
N ASN A 58 -24.79 -3.14 -0.70
CA ASN A 58 -24.19 -2.60 -1.91
C ASN A 58 -25.26 -2.04 -2.84
N ARG A 59 -26.42 -2.71 -2.95
CA ARG A 59 -27.55 -2.36 -3.84
C ARG A 59 -28.86 -2.90 -3.28
N VAL A 60 -29.96 -2.22 -3.53
CA VAL A 60 -31.35 -2.65 -3.32
C VAL A 60 -31.98 -2.90 -4.68
N LEU A 61 -32.37 -4.15 -4.95
CA LEU A 61 -32.93 -4.61 -6.22
C LEU A 61 -34.41 -4.95 -6.05
N LEU A 62 -35.27 -4.37 -6.85
CA LEU A 62 -36.71 -4.63 -6.90
C LEU A 62 -37.00 -5.72 -7.92
N VAL A 63 -37.48 -6.89 -7.50
CA VAL A 63 -37.78 -7.99 -8.43
C VAL A 63 -39.03 -7.67 -9.23
N LEU A 64 -38.90 -7.63 -10.56
CA LEU A 64 -40.02 -7.47 -11.48
C LEU A 64 -40.66 -8.81 -11.82
N LYS A 65 -39.83 -9.83 -12.06
CA LYS A 65 -40.31 -11.12 -12.55
C LYS A 65 -39.33 -12.25 -12.25
N ARG A 66 -39.89 -13.42 -11.97
CA ARG A 66 -39.19 -14.71 -11.93
C ARG A 66 -39.73 -15.60 -13.03
N PHE A 67 -38.86 -16.28 -13.76
CA PHE A 67 -39.28 -17.25 -14.76
C PHE A 67 -38.20 -18.30 -15.00
N SER A 68 -38.63 -19.52 -15.28
CA SER A 68 -37.72 -20.60 -15.69
C SER A 68 -37.28 -20.39 -17.13
N MET A 69 -36.04 -20.78 -17.44
CA MET A 69 -35.51 -20.77 -18.81
C MET A 69 -34.57 -21.96 -19.05
N LYS A 70 -34.57 -22.47 -20.28
CA LYS A 70 -33.72 -23.57 -20.74
C LYS A 70 -32.76 -23.19 -21.86
N ASN A 71 -32.99 -22.04 -22.50
CA ASN A 71 -32.18 -21.50 -23.59
C ASN A 71 -32.32 -19.97 -23.65
N ALA A 72 -31.57 -19.34 -24.55
CA ALA A 72 -31.55 -17.89 -24.72
C ALA A 72 -32.87 -17.30 -25.27
N ASP A 73 -33.67 -18.07 -25.99
CA ASP A 73 -34.95 -17.60 -26.55
C ASP A 73 -36.03 -17.53 -25.48
N GLU A 74 -36.05 -18.48 -24.55
CA GLU A 74 -36.90 -18.43 -23.35
C GLU A 74 -36.49 -17.28 -22.42
N LEU A 75 -35.19 -16.98 -22.30
CA LEU A 75 -34.71 -15.78 -21.62
C LEU A 75 -35.29 -14.52 -22.27
N TYR A 76 -35.14 -14.39 -23.58
CA TYR A 76 -35.63 -13.25 -24.35
C TYR A 76 -37.15 -13.10 -24.16
N GLY A 77 -37.93 -14.18 -24.33
CA GLY A 77 -39.39 -14.15 -24.17
C GLY A 77 -39.83 -13.76 -22.75
N GLY A 78 -39.15 -14.26 -21.72
CA GLY A 78 -39.43 -13.93 -20.32
C GLY A 78 -39.25 -12.45 -20.01
N VAL A 79 -38.15 -11.86 -20.50
CA VAL A 79 -37.84 -10.42 -20.38
C VAL A 79 -38.77 -9.57 -21.23
N HIS A 80 -39.01 -9.94 -22.49
CA HIS A 80 -39.91 -9.24 -23.41
C HIS A 80 -41.35 -9.20 -22.89
N GLY A 81 -41.76 -10.22 -22.13
CA GLY A 81 -43.08 -10.30 -21.50
C GLY A 81 -43.25 -9.43 -20.25
N VAL A 82 -42.35 -8.49 -19.95
CA VAL A 82 -42.54 -7.44 -18.96
C VAL A 82 -43.06 -6.17 -19.65
N ASP A 83 -43.95 -5.44 -18.98
CA ASP A 83 -44.52 -4.18 -19.45
C ASP A 83 -43.52 -3.02 -19.25
N TRP A 84 -42.45 -3.03 -20.04
CA TRP A 84 -41.34 -2.08 -19.92
C TRP A 84 -41.75 -0.60 -20.06
N GLN A 85 -42.88 -0.30 -20.70
CA GLN A 85 -43.46 1.04 -20.75
C GLN A 85 -43.85 1.61 -19.37
N ASP A 86 -44.07 0.73 -18.37
CA ASP A 86 -44.37 1.15 -17.00
C ASP A 86 -43.09 1.44 -16.21
N HIS A 87 -41.91 1.22 -16.83
CA HIS A 87 -40.61 1.37 -16.18
C HIS A 87 -39.69 2.38 -16.89
N LEU A 88 -39.68 2.45 -18.21
CA LEU A 88 -38.75 3.28 -18.97
C LEU A 88 -39.46 3.98 -20.13
N MET A 89 -39.20 5.28 -20.29
CA MET A 89 -39.64 6.06 -21.45
C MET A 89 -39.01 5.52 -22.73
N ALA A 90 -39.70 5.60 -23.88
CA ALA A 90 -39.18 5.06 -25.13
C ALA A 90 -37.89 5.72 -25.63
N ASP A 91 -37.62 6.97 -25.25
CA ASP A 91 -36.39 7.72 -25.51
C ASP A 91 -35.37 7.68 -24.34
N GLY A 92 -35.71 6.95 -23.26
CA GLY A 92 -34.87 6.81 -22.08
C GLY A 92 -33.62 5.96 -22.29
N THR A 93 -32.79 5.90 -21.25
CA THR A 93 -31.51 5.18 -21.25
C THR A 93 -31.51 3.98 -20.31
N LEU A 94 -30.90 2.87 -20.72
CA LEU A 94 -30.76 1.69 -19.86
C LEU A 94 -29.35 1.10 -19.79
N ALA A 95 -29.08 0.41 -18.68
CA ALA A 95 -27.95 -0.52 -18.57
C ALA A 95 -28.43 -1.88 -18.08
N VAL A 96 -27.78 -2.95 -18.56
CA VAL A 96 -28.08 -4.32 -18.14
C VAL A 96 -26.85 -4.95 -17.52
N GLU A 97 -27.02 -5.49 -16.31
CA GLU A 97 -26.08 -6.37 -15.65
C GLU A 97 -26.65 -7.79 -15.61
N PHE A 98 -25.82 -8.77 -15.96
CA PHE A 98 -26.18 -10.19 -15.92
C PHE A 98 -25.18 -10.94 -15.05
N SER A 99 -25.69 -11.78 -14.15
CA SER A 99 -24.88 -12.68 -13.34
C SER A 99 -25.44 -14.10 -13.34
N GLY A 100 -24.54 -15.09 -13.22
CA GLY A 100 -24.88 -16.51 -13.30
C GLY A 100 -24.47 -17.17 -14.62
N HIS A 101 -24.71 -18.47 -14.72
CA HIS A 101 -24.41 -19.32 -15.87
C HIS A 101 -25.42 -20.47 -15.95
N GLY A 102 -25.78 -20.90 -17.15
CA GLY A 102 -26.78 -21.97 -17.33
C GLY A 102 -27.01 -22.32 -18.80
N SER A 103 -27.85 -23.31 -19.06
CA SER A 103 -28.08 -23.92 -20.38
C SER A 103 -28.37 -22.87 -21.47
N GLY A 104 -27.38 -22.63 -22.34
CA GLY A 104 -27.46 -21.66 -23.45
C GLY A 104 -26.91 -20.26 -23.17
N ILE A 105 -26.38 -20.00 -21.96
CA ILE A 105 -25.73 -18.74 -21.58
C ILE A 105 -24.46 -19.04 -20.78
N ASP A 106 -23.37 -19.25 -21.51
CA ASP A 106 -22.04 -19.52 -20.94
C ASP A 106 -21.22 -18.22 -20.74
N ASN A 107 -21.72 -17.10 -21.24
CA ASN A 107 -21.07 -15.80 -21.17
C ASN A 107 -22.06 -14.74 -20.65
N THR A 108 -21.72 -14.10 -19.53
CA THR A 108 -22.53 -13.06 -18.91
C THR A 108 -22.77 -11.86 -19.83
N HIS A 109 -21.80 -11.52 -20.69
CA HIS A 109 -21.98 -10.47 -21.69
C HIS A 109 -23.06 -10.82 -22.70
N PHE A 110 -23.11 -12.07 -23.16
CA PHE A 110 -24.15 -12.55 -24.06
C PHE A 110 -25.53 -12.49 -23.41
N GLY A 111 -25.64 -12.93 -22.14
CA GLY A 111 -26.88 -12.82 -21.37
C GLY A 111 -27.35 -11.36 -21.24
N ALA A 112 -26.46 -10.44 -20.90
CA ALA A 112 -26.78 -9.01 -20.80
C ALA A 112 -27.25 -8.42 -22.14
N LEU A 113 -26.63 -8.81 -23.27
CA LEU A 113 -27.06 -8.40 -24.60
C LEU A 113 -28.49 -8.88 -24.91
N LYS A 114 -28.80 -10.16 -24.64
CA LYS A 114 -30.13 -10.73 -24.89
C LYS A 114 -31.23 -10.07 -24.08
N VAL A 115 -30.98 -9.79 -22.80
CA VAL A 115 -31.90 -9.03 -21.95
C VAL A 115 -32.12 -7.62 -22.51
N LYS A 116 -31.03 -6.92 -22.86
CA LYS A 116 -31.10 -5.58 -23.44
C LYS A 116 -31.89 -5.57 -24.76
N ASP A 117 -31.65 -6.54 -25.65
CA ASP A 117 -32.37 -6.65 -26.93
C ASP A 117 -33.87 -6.85 -26.68
N ALA A 118 -34.26 -7.74 -25.74
CA ALA A 118 -35.66 -7.96 -25.38
C ALA A 118 -36.38 -6.71 -24.85
N ILE A 119 -35.69 -5.90 -24.03
CA ILE A 119 -36.23 -4.63 -23.52
C ILE A 119 -36.41 -3.62 -24.65
N VAL A 120 -35.37 -3.44 -25.46
CA VAL A 120 -35.35 -2.49 -26.57
C VAL A 120 -36.44 -2.83 -27.59
N ASP A 121 -36.58 -4.09 -27.97
CA ASP A 121 -37.55 -4.52 -28.96
C ASP A 121 -38.99 -4.37 -28.44
N LYS A 122 -39.24 -4.65 -27.15
CA LYS A 122 -40.55 -4.41 -26.52
C LYS A 122 -40.97 -2.94 -26.59
N LEU A 123 -40.05 -2.02 -26.28
CA LEU A 123 -40.33 -0.57 -26.31
C LEU A 123 -40.44 -0.04 -27.75
N ARG A 124 -39.54 -0.49 -28.63
CA ARG A 124 -39.51 -0.07 -30.05
C ARG A 124 -40.74 -0.50 -30.82
N ASN A 125 -41.22 -1.73 -30.63
CA ASN A 125 -42.36 -2.25 -31.39
C ASN A 125 -43.68 -1.51 -31.10
N ARG A 126 -43.77 -0.81 -29.96
CA ARG A 126 -44.96 -0.08 -29.54
C ARG A 126 -44.96 1.39 -29.97
N GLU A 127 -43.84 2.09 -29.81
CA GLU A 127 -43.76 3.55 -30.00
C GLU A 127 -42.86 3.98 -31.18
N GLY A 128 -42.19 3.04 -31.84
CA GLY A 128 -41.30 3.29 -32.97
C GLY A 128 -39.93 3.91 -32.58
N GLN A 129 -39.78 4.35 -31.33
CA GLN A 129 -38.56 4.94 -30.78
C GLN A 129 -37.72 3.89 -30.04
N ARG A 130 -36.39 4.04 -30.09
CA ARG A 130 -35.44 3.08 -29.53
C ARG A 130 -34.75 3.70 -28.31
N PRO A 131 -34.86 3.11 -27.11
CA PRO A 131 -34.12 3.59 -25.96
C PRO A 131 -32.60 3.40 -26.16
N SER A 132 -31.82 4.30 -25.57
CA SER A 132 -30.37 4.31 -25.72
C SER A 132 -29.66 3.62 -24.55
N VAL A 133 -28.35 3.37 -24.65
CA VAL A 133 -27.59 2.70 -23.60
C VAL A 133 -26.61 3.67 -22.98
N ASP A 134 -26.78 3.94 -21.68
CA ASP A 134 -25.78 4.61 -20.85
C ASP A 134 -25.26 3.63 -19.79
N LYS A 135 -23.96 3.32 -19.82
CA LYS A 135 -23.37 2.35 -18.89
C LYS A 135 -23.03 2.95 -17.54
N ILE A 136 -22.79 4.26 -17.49
CA ILE A 136 -22.34 4.97 -16.30
C ILE A 136 -23.58 5.40 -15.52
N ASP A 137 -24.50 6.04 -16.23
CA ASP A 137 -25.51 6.90 -15.62
C ASP A 137 -26.90 6.69 -16.28
N PRO A 138 -27.40 5.43 -16.36
CA PRO A 138 -28.68 5.11 -16.99
C PRO A 138 -29.89 5.63 -16.20
N ASP A 139 -31.01 5.82 -16.89
CA ASP A 139 -32.31 6.09 -16.28
C ASP A 139 -32.83 4.86 -15.53
N VAL A 140 -32.66 3.68 -16.13
CA VAL A 140 -33.00 2.40 -15.51
C VAL A 140 -31.84 1.41 -15.66
N ARG A 141 -31.36 0.88 -14.53
CA ARG A 141 -30.41 -0.25 -14.50
C ARG A 141 -31.16 -1.52 -14.18
N VAL A 142 -31.05 -2.50 -15.07
CA VAL A 142 -31.70 -3.81 -14.96
C VAL A 142 -30.64 -4.84 -14.57
N HIS A 143 -30.95 -5.65 -13.56
CA HIS A 143 -30.11 -6.75 -13.15
C HIS A 143 -30.85 -8.07 -13.36
N LEU A 144 -30.24 -9.00 -14.08
CA LEU A 144 -30.74 -10.37 -14.19
C LEU A 144 -29.76 -11.35 -13.55
N ARG A 145 -30.26 -12.12 -12.58
CA ARG A 145 -29.54 -13.25 -11.99
C ARG A 145 -30.10 -14.55 -12.53
N LEU A 146 -29.25 -15.41 -13.08
CA LEU A 146 -29.59 -16.78 -13.47
C LEU A 146 -29.04 -17.75 -12.42
N GLU A 147 -29.93 -18.46 -11.73
CA GLU A 147 -29.56 -19.43 -10.71
C GLU A 147 -30.40 -20.71 -10.87
N ARG A 148 -29.74 -21.85 -11.07
CA ARG A 148 -30.38 -23.18 -11.20
C ARG A 148 -31.53 -23.24 -12.24
N GLY A 149 -31.40 -22.52 -13.35
CA GLY A 149 -32.40 -22.47 -14.42
C GLY A 149 -33.56 -21.50 -14.19
N GLU A 150 -33.55 -20.76 -13.08
CA GLU A 150 -34.48 -19.67 -12.80
C GLU A 150 -33.80 -18.31 -13.06
N ALA A 151 -34.43 -17.48 -13.90
CA ALA A 151 -34.04 -16.10 -14.12
C ALA A 151 -34.82 -15.17 -13.18
N ILE A 152 -34.09 -14.33 -12.45
CA ILE A 152 -34.62 -13.32 -11.53
C ILE A 152 -34.28 -11.95 -12.12
N LEU A 153 -35.29 -11.30 -12.69
CA LEU A 153 -35.20 -10.00 -13.35
C LEU A 153 -35.59 -8.90 -12.37
N SER A 154 -34.70 -7.92 -12.15
CA SER A 154 -34.87 -6.87 -11.15
C SER A 154 -34.47 -5.49 -11.67
N LEU A 155 -35.06 -4.43 -11.10
CA LEU A 155 -34.58 -3.06 -11.22
C LEU A 155 -33.63 -2.71 -10.08
N ASP A 156 -32.54 -2.02 -10.37
CA ASP A 156 -31.64 -1.48 -9.35
C ASP A 156 -32.14 -0.11 -8.89
N LEU A 157 -32.66 -0.05 -7.66
CA LEU A 157 -33.16 1.20 -7.05
C LEU A 157 -32.01 2.10 -6.57
N SER A 158 -30.81 1.55 -6.39
CA SER A 158 -29.66 2.28 -5.85
C SER A 158 -28.93 3.12 -6.90
N GLY A 159 -28.81 2.63 -8.13
CA GLY A 159 -28.04 3.28 -9.21
C GLY A 159 -26.54 2.97 -9.08
N HIS A 160 -25.72 3.90 -8.59
CA HIS A 160 -24.36 3.56 -8.11
C HIS A 160 -24.44 2.75 -6.81
N SER A 161 -23.41 1.96 -6.49
CA SER A 161 -23.43 1.16 -5.26
C SER A 161 -23.55 2.06 -4.01
N LEU A 162 -24.37 1.65 -3.04
CA LEU A 162 -24.63 2.35 -1.77
C LEU A 162 -23.40 2.52 -0.90
N HIS A 163 -22.30 1.84 -1.21
CA HIS A 163 -21.05 2.15 -0.52
C HIS A 163 -20.49 3.55 -0.89
N GLN A 164 -20.95 4.15 -1.98
CA GLN A 164 -20.48 5.47 -2.40
C GLN A 164 -21.37 6.57 -1.79
N ARG A 165 -21.02 7.02 -0.59
CA ARG A 165 -21.81 7.98 0.21
C ARG A 165 -21.69 9.43 -0.29
N GLY A 166 -20.74 9.68 -1.20
CA GLY A 166 -20.48 11.00 -1.78
C GLY A 166 -19.39 11.83 -1.09
N TYR A 167 -18.97 11.50 0.14
CA TYR A 167 -17.93 12.28 0.84
C TYR A 167 -16.50 12.01 0.36
N ARG A 168 -16.26 10.89 -0.32
CA ARG A 168 -14.94 10.45 -0.80
C ARG A 168 -14.83 10.59 -2.32
N LEU A 169 -13.99 11.51 -2.78
CA LEU A 169 -13.77 11.78 -4.22
C LEU A 169 -12.56 11.04 -4.83
N GLN A 170 -11.58 10.64 -4.01
CA GLN A 170 -10.36 9.97 -4.47
C GLN A 170 -10.38 8.49 -4.07
N GLN A 171 -10.24 7.60 -5.06
CA GLN A 171 -9.98 6.18 -4.83
C GLN A 171 -8.46 5.95 -4.83
N GLY A 172 -7.85 5.87 -3.65
CA GLY A 172 -6.46 5.42 -3.50
C GLY A 172 -6.30 3.93 -3.86
N ALA A 173 -5.10 3.38 -3.66
CA ALA A 173 -4.83 1.96 -3.87
C ALA A 173 -5.58 1.08 -2.84
N ALA A 174 -6.78 0.63 -3.22
CA ALA A 174 -7.68 -0.30 -2.52
C ALA A 174 -8.19 0.12 -1.10
N PRO A 175 -8.82 1.29 -0.94
CA PRO A 175 -9.35 1.76 0.35
C PRO A 175 -10.40 0.82 0.95
N LEU A 176 -10.47 0.78 2.29
CA LEU A 176 -11.56 0.15 3.03
C LEU A 176 -12.90 0.78 2.58
N LYS A 177 -13.79 -0.05 2.00
CA LYS A 177 -15.14 0.39 1.63
C LYS A 177 -15.92 0.74 2.89
N GLU A 178 -16.74 1.78 2.81
CA GLU A 178 -17.39 2.36 3.98
C GLU A 178 -18.52 1.45 4.51
N ASN A 179 -19.06 0.50 3.72
CA ASN A 179 -20.03 -0.49 4.22
C ASN A 179 -19.35 -1.56 5.07
N LEU A 180 -18.13 -1.96 4.68
CA LEU A 180 -17.28 -2.79 5.52
C LEU A 180 -16.84 -2.04 6.78
N ALA A 181 -16.53 -0.74 6.67
CA ALA A 181 -16.21 0.08 7.83
C ALA A 181 -17.38 0.16 8.84
N ALA A 182 -18.61 0.42 8.34
CA ALA A 182 -19.82 0.40 9.16
C ALA A 182 -20.07 -0.98 9.80
N ALA A 183 -19.88 -2.07 9.05
CA ALA A 183 -20.02 -3.44 9.58
C ALA A 183 -19.04 -3.73 10.73
N VAL A 184 -17.79 -3.29 10.59
CA VAL A 184 -16.76 -3.43 11.62
C VAL A 184 -17.12 -2.61 12.85
N LEU A 185 -17.59 -1.37 12.70
CA LEU A 185 -18.06 -0.52 13.81
C LEU A 185 -19.24 -1.16 14.56
N ILE A 186 -20.23 -1.69 13.84
CA ILE A 186 -21.37 -2.39 14.43
C ILE A 186 -20.91 -3.61 15.22
N ARG A 187 -20.03 -4.45 14.65
CA ARG A 187 -19.50 -5.63 15.35
C ARG A 187 -18.60 -5.27 16.53
N ALA A 188 -17.93 -4.12 16.48
CA ALA A 188 -17.15 -3.56 17.59
C ALA A 188 -18.01 -2.93 18.69
N GLY A 189 -19.35 -2.90 18.53
CA GLY A 189 -20.26 -2.36 19.54
C GLY A 189 -20.34 -0.84 19.56
N TRP A 190 -19.82 -0.14 18.54
CA TRP A 190 -19.83 1.32 18.47
C TRP A 190 -21.22 1.95 18.66
N PRO A 191 -22.32 1.45 18.04
CA PRO A 191 -23.64 2.05 18.23
C PRO A 191 -24.07 2.13 19.70
N ARG A 192 -23.77 1.09 20.49
CA ARG A 192 -24.04 1.08 21.94
C ARG A 192 -23.15 2.08 22.68
N ILE A 193 -21.84 2.05 22.41
CA ILE A 193 -20.86 2.94 23.05
C ILE A 193 -21.19 4.41 22.76
N ALA A 194 -21.59 4.74 21.53
CA ALA A 194 -21.98 6.08 21.13
C ALA A 194 -23.27 6.54 21.83
N ALA A 195 -24.27 5.67 21.95
CA ALA A 195 -25.51 5.96 22.67
C ALA A 195 -25.28 6.24 24.17
N GLU A 196 -24.24 5.64 24.75
CA GLU A 196 -23.79 5.87 26.13
C GLU A 196 -22.90 7.13 26.29
N GLY A 197 -22.63 7.87 25.20
CA GLY A 197 -21.78 9.08 25.22
C GLY A 197 -20.27 8.79 25.17
N GLY A 198 -19.88 7.57 24.79
CA GLY A 198 -18.48 7.15 24.73
C GLY A 198 -17.66 7.83 23.64
N ALA A 199 -16.34 7.79 23.80
CA ALA A 199 -15.38 8.34 22.85
C ALA A 199 -15.00 7.33 21.75
N LEU A 200 -14.49 7.82 20.61
CA LEU A 200 -13.83 6.99 19.60
C LEU A 200 -12.49 7.57 19.18
N ALA A 201 -11.48 6.69 19.14
CA ALA A 201 -10.16 7.03 18.62
C ALA A 201 -9.73 6.02 17.55
N ASP A 202 -9.08 6.50 16.48
CA ASP A 202 -8.35 5.66 15.54
C ASP A 202 -6.88 6.12 15.46
N PRO A 203 -5.90 5.33 15.96
CA PRO A 203 -4.49 5.70 15.98
C PRO A 203 -3.80 5.65 14.61
N MET A 204 -4.46 5.08 13.58
CA MET A 204 -3.94 4.91 12.22
C MET A 204 -5.08 5.11 11.22
N CYS A 205 -5.68 6.30 11.22
CA CYS A 205 -6.99 6.52 10.62
C CYS A 205 -7.00 6.61 9.09
N GLY A 206 -5.84 6.73 8.45
CA GLY A 206 -5.71 6.99 7.02
C GLY A 206 -6.55 8.20 6.61
N VAL A 207 -7.43 7.99 5.62
CA VAL A 207 -8.36 9.02 5.13
C VAL A 207 -9.67 9.12 5.94
N GLY A 208 -9.71 8.56 7.16
CA GLY A 208 -10.76 8.79 8.15
C GLY A 208 -12.07 8.01 7.97
N THR A 209 -12.09 6.90 7.22
CA THR A 209 -13.34 6.13 6.94
C THR A 209 -14.10 5.75 8.20
N PHE A 210 -13.41 5.15 9.18
CA PHE A 210 -14.05 4.74 10.43
C PHE A 210 -14.60 5.93 11.20
N LEU A 211 -13.88 7.05 11.21
CA LEU A 211 -14.29 8.25 11.94
C LEU A 211 -15.56 8.86 11.35
N VAL A 212 -15.65 8.94 10.02
CA VAL A 212 -16.82 9.47 9.33
C VAL A 212 -18.03 8.54 9.54
N GLU A 213 -17.89 7.24 9.30
CA GLU A 213 -18.99 6.29 9.53
C GLU A 213 -19.42 6.26 11.00
N ALA A 214 -18.47 6.33 11.94
CA ALA A 214 -18.75 6.38 13.38
C ALA A 214 -19.56 7.63 13.76
N ALA A 215 -19.18 8.80 13.25
CA ALA A 215 -19.88 10.05 13.48
C ALA A 215 -21.27 10.03 12.85
N MET A 216 -21.44 9.48 11.65
CA MET A 216 -22.75 9.31 11.02
C MET A 216 -23.67 8.37 11.81
N ILE A 217 -23.12 7.31 12.40
CA ILE A 217 -23.88 6.42 13.30
C ILE A 217 -24.29 7.18 14.57
N ALA A 218 -23.37 7.90 15.20
CA ALA A 218 -23.63 8.61 16.46
C ALA A 218 -24.62 9.78 16.30
N ALA A 219 -24.54 10.51 15.20
CA ALA A 219 -25.42 11.63 14.87
C ALA A 219 -26.70 11.19 14.13
N ASP A 220 -26.99 9.88 14.07
CA ASP A 220 -28.18 9.32 13.41
C ASP A 220 -28.41 9.80 11.97
N ILE A 221 -27.32 9.96 11.21
CA ILE A 221 -27.35 10.44 9.83
C ILE A 221 -27.46 9.24 8.90
N ALA A 222 -28.48 9.24 8.04
CA ALA A 222 -28.62 8.24 6.99
C ALA A 222 -27.39 8.27 6.05
N PRO A 223 -26.75 7.11 5.75
CA PRO A 223 -25.51 7.03 4.98
C PRO A 223 -25.59 7.71 3.61
N ASN A 224 -26.77 7.66 2.98
CA ASN A 224 -26.97 8.18 1.63
C ASN A 224 -27.79 9.48 1.58
N LEU A 225 -27.87 10.24 2.69
CA LEU A 225 -28.69 11.46 2.78
C LEU A 225 -28.31 12.52 1.74
N LYS A 226 -27.00 12.67 1.45
CA LYS A 226 -26.50 13.66 0.49
C LYS A 226 -26.52 13.16 -0.96
N ARG A 227 -27.09 11.98 -1.21
CA ARG A 227 -27.07 11.38 -2.53
C ARG A 227 -28.17 11.99 -3.40
N GLU A 228 -27.74 12.62 -4.48
CA GLU A 228 -28.64 13.35 -5.39
C GLU A 228 -29.32 12.45 -6.42
N ARG A 229 -28.62 11.42 -6.92
CA ARG A 229 -29.11 10.53 -7.97
C ARG A 229 -29.26 9.08 -7.50
N TRP A 230 -30.38 8.48 -7.88
CA TRP A 230 -30.78 7.11 -7.54
C TRP A 230 -31.15 6.33 -8.79
N GLY A 231 -31.17 4.99 -8.67
CA GLY A 231 -31.61 4.13 -9.76
C GLY A 231 -33.12 4.21 -10.03
N PHE A 232 -33.88 4.79 -9.10
CA PHE A 232 -35.29 5.12 -9.29
C PHE A 232 -35.55 6.55 -9.77
N THR A 233 -34.54 7.43 -9.89
CA THR A 233 -34.78 8.87 -10.17
C THR A 233 -35.54 9.10 -11.48
N ALA A 234 -35.24 8.33 -12.53
CA ALA A 234 -35.92 8.39 -13.82
C ALA A 234 -36.81 7.15 -14.09
N TRP A 235 -36.99 6.29 -13.10
CA TRP A 235 -37.86 5.12 -13.21
C TRP A 235 -39.33 5.57 -13.15
N LEU A 236 -40.14 5.17 -14.13
CA LEU A 236 -41.56 5.57 -14.22
C LEU A 236 -42.43 5.08 -13.06
N GLY A 237 -42.02 4.00 -12.38
CA GLY A 237 -42.69 3.51 -11.17
C GLY A 237 -42.25 4.22 -9.88
N HIS A 238 -41.43 5.28 -9.96
CA HIS A 238 -41.07 6.10 -8.80
C HIS A 238 -42.30 6.79 -8.21
N VAL A 239 -42.40 6.81 -6.88
CA VAL A 239 -43.47 7.47 -6.14
C VAL A 239 -42.88 8.65 -5.34
N PRO A 240 -42.85 9.87 -5.90
CA PRO A 240 -42.16 11.02 -5.30
C PRO A 240 -42.66 11.38 -3.90
N ALA A 241 -43.95 11.19 -3.62
CA ALA A 241 -44.54 11.48 -2.32
C ALA A 241 -43.98 10.58 -1.20
N LEU A 242 -43.81 9.28 -1.46
CA LEU A 242 -43.23 8.34 -0.50
C LEU A 242 -41.73 8.63 -0.30
N TRP A 243 -41.00 8.90 -1.37
CA TRP A 243 -39.59 9.27 -1.28
C TRP A 243 -39.39 10.55 -0.45
N ARG A 244 -40.16 11.61 -0.73
CA ARG A 244 -40.11 12.86 0.03
C ARG A 244 -40.35 12.62 1.51
N LYS A 245 -41.37 11.83 1.87
CA LYS A 245 -41.64 11.46 3.27
C LYS A 245 -40.44 10.81 3.96
N VAL A 246 -39.82 9.80 3.33
CA VAL A 246 -38.65 9.08 3.89
C VAL A 246 -37.43 9.99 3.97
N HIS A 247 -37.24 10.85 2.98
CA HIS A 247 -36.14 11.80 2.93
C HIS A 247 -36.27 12.89 4.01
N ASP A 248 -37.45 13.48 4.16
CA ASP A 248 -37.74 14.51 5.17
C ASP A 248 -37.55 13.95 6.60
N GLU A 249 -37.96 12.69 6.84
CA GLU A 249 -37.70 11.99 8.10
C GLU A 249 -36.19 11.86 8.36
N ALA A 250 -35.40 11.49 7.35
CA ALA A 250 -33.95 11.36 7.49
C ALA A 250 -33.24 12.69 7.70
N GLN A 251 -33.71 13.77 7.05
CA GLN A 251 -33.22 15.12 7.30
C GLN A 251 -33.52 15.57 8.74
N ALA A 252 -34.74 15.35 9.22
CA ALA A 252 -35.13 15.69 10.59
C ALA A 252 -34.30 14.93 11.63
N ARG A 253 -34.06 13.63 11.41
CA ARG A 253 -33.20 12.80 12.28
C ARG A 253 -31.75 13.28 12.29
N ALA A 254 -31.18 13.56 11.11
CA ALA A 254 -29.82 14.10 11.00
C ALA A 254 -29.69 15.48 11.69
N GLN A 255 -30.68 16.36 11.54
CA GLN A 255 -30.68 17.66 12.22
C GLN A 255 -30.75 17.50 13.74
N ALA A 256 -31.66 16.65 14.23
CA ALA A 256 -31.78 16.37 15.66
C ALA A 256 -30.51 15.73 16.24
N GLY A 257 -29.86 14.84 15.48
CA GLY A 257 -28.60 14.22 15.88
C GLY A 257 -27.43 15.19 15.91
N LEU A 258 -27.27 16.03 14.88
CA LEU A 258 -26.23 17.06 14.80
C LEU A 258 -26.39 18.18 15.83
N ALA A 259 -27.61 18.44 16.30
CA ALA A 259 -27.89 19.40 17.36
C ALA A 259 -27.45 18.92 18.76
N LYS A 260 -27.17 17.62 18.93
CA LYS A 260 -26.62 17.09 20.19
C LYS A 260 -25.16 17.54 20.35
N PRO A 261 -24.65 17.62 21.60
CA PRO A 261 -23.22 17.83 21.82
C PRO A 261 -22.40 16.77 21.06
N PRO A 262 -21.40 17.19 20.26
CA PRO A 262 -20.63 16.26 19.45
C PRO A 262 -19.84 15.30 20.33
N LEU A 263 -19.87 14.01 19.99
CA LEU A 263 -19.01 13.03 20.65
C LEU A 263 -17.54 13.30 20.33
N TRP A 264 -16.67 12.90 21.24
CA TRP A 264 -15.24 12.96 21.01
C TRP A 264 -14.83 11.85 20.03
N ILE A 265 -14.61 12.21 18.76
CA ILE A 265 -14.17 11.30 17.70
C ILE A 265 -12.88 11.84 17.09
N ARG A 266 -11.75 11.16 17.30
CA ARG A 266 -10.43 11.63 16.88
C ARG A 266 -9.63 10.58 16.10
N GLY A 267 -8.96 11.04 15.05
CA GLY A 267 -8.04 10.25 14.24
C GLY A 267 -6.61 10.74 14.35
N TYR A 268 -5.67 9.81 14.29
CA TYR A 268 -4.24 10.08 14.19
C TYR A 268 -3.71 9.37 12.95
N GLU A 269 -2.90 10.08 12.18
CA GLU A 269 -2.26 9.54 10.99
C GLU A 269 -0.81 10.01 10.92
N ALA A 270 0.09 9.07 10.66
CA ALA A 270 1.52 9.32 10.57
C ALA A 270 1.89 9.90 9.19
N ASP A 271 1.23 9.44 8.12
CA ASP A 271 1.48 9.91 6.76
C ASP A 271 0.81 11.27 6.49
N PRO A 272 1.58 12.38 6.37
CA PRO A 272 1.02 13.71 6.15
C PRO A 272 0.23 13.81 4.84
N ARG A 273 0.47 12.92 3.87
CA ARG A 273 -0.24 12.89 2.58
C ARG A 273 -1.71 12.50 2.74
N LEU A 274 -2.07 11.76 3.80
CA LEU A 274 -3.43 11.25 4.03
C LEU A 274 -4.27 12.17 4.93
N ILE A 275 -3.63 13.06 5.71
CA ILE A 275 -4.30 13.95 6.67
C ILE A 275 -5.25 14.91 5.95
N GLN A 276 -4.78 15.65 4.96
CA GLN A 276 -5.64 16.62 4.26
C GLN A 276 -6.78 15.94 3.49
N PRO A 277 -6.56 14.83 2.75
CA PRO A 277 -7.65 14.03 2.20
C PRO A 277 -8.66 13.56 3.26
N GLY A 278 -8.20 13.15 4.44
CA GLY A 278 -9.07 12.76 5.56
C GLY A 278 -9.93 13.92 6.07
N ARG A 279 -9.32 15.10 6.29
CA ARG A 279 -10.05 16.32 6.70
C ARG A 279 -11.10 16.74 5.66
N ASN A 280 -10.73 16.69 4.38
CA ASN A 280 -11.66 16.99 3.29
C ASN A 280 -12.85 16.01 3.27
N ASN A 281 -12.66 14.73 3.60
CA ASN A 281 -13.75 13.76 3.69
C ASN A 281 -14.69 14.09 4.86
N VAL A 282 -14.15 14.47 6.02
CA VAL A 282 -14.93 14.91 7.19
C VAL A 282 -15.77 16.15 6.86
N GLU A 283 -15.17 17.14 6.19
CA GLU A 283 -15.85 18.37 5.78
C GLU A 283 -16.97 18.09 4.77
N ARG A 284 -16.71 17.27 3.73
CA ARG A 284 -17.75 16.87 2.77
C ARG A 284 -18.88 16.07 3.43
N ALA A 285 -18.58 15.27 4.45
CA ALA A 285 -19.59 14.60 5.25
C ALA A 285 -20.40 15.57 6.13
N GLY A 286 -19.92 16.81 6.36
CA GLY A 286 -20.55 17.79 7.24
C GLY A 286 -20.30 17.53 8.72
N LEU A 287 -19.17 16.89 9.05
CA LEU A 287 -18.87 16.39 10.40
C LEU A 287 -17.66 17.09 11.03
N GLY A 288 -17.32 18.30 10.56
CA GLY A 288 -16.15 19.06 11.01
C GLY A 288 -16.11 19.32 12.52
N ASP A 289 -17.27 19.47 13.17
CA ASP A 289 -17.37 19.68 14.62
C ASP A 289 -17.27 18.38 15.42
N TRP A 290 -17.63 17.25 14.80
CA TRP A 290 -17.64 15.93 15.42
C TRP A 290 -16.29 15.24 15.34
N VAL A 291 -15.62 15.33 14.18
CA VAL A 291 -14.41 14.57 13.87
C VAL A 291 -13.22 15.50 13.68
N LYS A 292 -12.10 15.18 14.35
CA LYS A 292 -10.81 15.85 14.11
C LYS A 292 -9.75 14.82 13.76
N ILE A 293 -8.89 15.16 12.81
CA ILE A 293 -7.73 14.35 12.39
C ILE A 293 -6.45 15.13 12.66
N TYR A 294 -5.54 14.50 13.38
CA TYR A 294 -4.23 15.03 13.75
C TYR A 294 -3.12 14.23 13.09
N GLN A 295 -1.97 14.89 12.90
CA GLN A 295 -0.73 14.17 12.64
C GLN A 295 -0.28 13.52 13.93
N GLY A 296 0.01 12.22 13.90
CA GLY A 296 0.47 11.50 15.08
C GLY A 296 0.83 10.06 14.77
N GLU A 297 1.88 9.58 15.41
CA GLU A 297 2.31 8.18 15.30
C GLU A 297 1.74 7.36 16.45
N VAL A 298 1.53 6.06 16.22
CA VAL A 298 1.00 5.15 17.24
C VAL A 298 1.84 5.16 18.51
N GLY A 299 3.17 5.32 18.43
CA GLY A 299 4.04 5.33 19.61
C GLY A 299 3.79 6.48 20.59
N SER A 300 3.16 7.56 20.11
CA SER A 300 2.74 8.72 20.91
C SER A 300 1.24 8.74 21.19
N PHE A 301 0.51 7.69 20.81
CA PHE A 301 -0.94 7.64 20.92
C PHE A 301 -1.40 7.63 22.38
N GLU A 302 -2.10 8.68 22.75
CA GLU A 302 -2.69 8.86 24.08
C GLU A 302 -4.02 9.62 23.91
N PRO A 303 -5.17 8.93 23.82
CA PRO A 303 -6.46 9.59 23.67
C PRO A 303 -6.80 10.34 24.95
N ARG A 304 -7.16 11.62 24.82
CA ARG A 304 -7.58 12.49 25.92
C ARG A 304 -8.98 13.07 25.65
N PRO A 305 -10.05 12.30 25.91
CA PRO A 305 -11.41 12.80 25.77
C PRO A 305 -11.71 13.93 26.75
N ASP A 306 -12.50 14.91 26.30
CA ASP A 306 -12.73 16.17 27.03
C ASP A 306 -13.43 15.96 28.40
N GLN A 307 -14.14 14.85 28.57
CA GLN A 307 -14.88 14.51 29.80
C GLN A 307 -14.32 13.25 30.49
N ASN A 308 -13.09 12.83 30.14
CA ASN A 308 -12.47 11.59 30.61
C ASN A 308 -13.32 10.32 30.37
N GLN A 309 -14.30 10.38 29.45
CA GLN A 309 -15.13 9.25 29.09
C GLN A 309 -14.28 8.12 28.49
N LYS A 310 -14.70 6.88 28.72
CA LYS A 310 -14.13 5.70 28.05
C LYS A 310 -14.79 5.52 26.69
N GLY A 311 -14.27 4.61 25.88
CA GLY A 311 -14.74 4.48 24.52
C GLY A 311 -14.16 3.32 23.76
N LEU A 312 -14.19 3.46 22.43
CA LEU A 312 -13.68 2.49 21.48
C LEU A 312 -12.40 3.01 20.82
N VAL A 313 -11.32 2.23 20.91
CA VAL A 313 -10.21 2.37 19.97
C VAL A 313 -10.47 1.44 18.79
N ILE A 314 -10.66 1.99 17.59
CA ILE A 314 -10.81 1.20 16.37
C ILE A 314 -9.63 1.44 15.47
N SER A 315 -9.11 0.40 14.82
CA SER A 315 -8.04 0.59 13.86
C SER A 315 -8.06 -0.47 12.77
N ASN A 316 -7.61 -0.07 11.58
CA ASN A 316 -7.22 -0.96 10.49
C ASN A 316 -5.71 -0.76 10.26
N PRO A 317 -4.86 -1.33 11.15
CA PRO A 317 -3.41 -1.23 10.97
C PRO A 317 -3.02 -1.81 9.61
N PRO A 318 -1.87 -1.41 9.06
CA PRO A 318 -1.33 -2.09 7.90
C PRO A 318 -1.15 -3.59 8.15
N TYR A 319 -1.35 -4.37 7.10
CA TYR A 319 -1.06 -5.79 7.03
C TYR A 319 -0.63 -6.16 5.61
N GLY A 320 0.22 -7.17 5.49
CA GLY A 320 0.78 -7.57 4.19
C GLY A 320 1.57 -6.42 3.55
N GLU A 321 1.51 -6.29 2.21
CA GLU A 321 2.24 -5.29 1.40
C GLU A 321 1.92 -3.80 1.72
N ARG A 322 1.10 -3.50 2.73
CA ARG A 322 0.52 -2.16 2.97
C ARG A 322 1.27 -1.22 3.90
N LEU A 323 2.23 -1.68 4.69
CA LEU A 323 3.32 -0.87 5.27
C LEU A 323 4.33 -1.84 5.87
N GLY A 324 5.55 -1.85 5.34
CA GLY A 324 6.75 -2.42 5.97
C GLY A 324 6.90 -3.95 5.92
N ASP A 325 8.09 -4.42 6.30
CA ASP A 325 8.42 -5.84 6.46
C ASP A 325 7.65 -6.47 7.65
N GLU A 326 7.56 -7.81 7.71
CA GLU A 326 6.86 -8.54 8.77
C GLU A 326 7.34 -8.17 10.19
N ALA A 327 8.60 -7.76 10.37
CA ALA A 327 9.15 -7.34 11.66
C ALA A 327 8.66 -5.94 12.05
N SER A 328 8.61 -4.99 11.12
CA SER A 328 8.03 -3.65 11.37
C SER A 328 6.54 -3.74 11.74
N LEU A 329 5.80 -4.64 11.08
CA LEU A 329 4.41 -4.94 11.43
C LEU A 329 4.33 -5.58 12.82
N LEU A 330 5.23 -6.51 13.15
CA LEU A 330 5.28 -7.10 14.48
C LEU A 330 5.48 -6.05 15.58
N TYR A 331 6.43 -5.12 15.42
CA TYR A 331 6.66 -4.02 16.36
C TYR A 331 5.50 -3.04 16.42
N LEU A 332 4.85 -2.76 15.28
CA LEU A 332 3.67 -1.90 15.23
C LEU A 332 2.53 -2.46 16.08
N TYR A 333 2.26 -3.76 15.96
CA TYR A 333 1.23 -4.43 16.76
C TYR A 333 1.61 -4.50 18.25
N GLN A 334 2.89 -4.71 18.58
CA GLN A 334 3.37 -4.64 19.96
C GLN A 334 3.17 -3.25 20.58
N ASN A 335 3.58 -2.19 19.86
CA ASN A 335 3.45 -0.81 20.29
C ASN A 335 1.98 -0.41 20.44
N LEU A 336 1.12 -0.77 19.48
CA LEU A 336 -0.32 -0.57 19.60
C LEU A 336 -0.86 -1.22 20.88
N GLY A 337 -0.50 -2.48 21.14
CA GLY A 337 -0.87 -3.18 22.37
C GLY A 337 -0.36 -2.50 23.65
N GLU A 338 0.88 -2.01 23.64
CA GLU A 338 1.48 -1.28 24.76
C GLU A 338 0.75 0.04 25.04
N ARG A 339 0.49 0.84 24.01
CA ARG A 339 -0.24 2.11 24.13
C ARG A 339 -1.66 1.89 24.64
N LEU A 340 -2.35 0.86 24.17
CA LEU A 340 -3.66 0.50 24.71
C LEU A 340 -3.58 0.21 26.21
N ARG A 341 -2.63 -0.62 26.66
CA ARG A 341 -2.46 -0.93 28.10
C ARG A 341 -2.14 0.30 28.95
N GLN A 342 -1.35 1.24 28.43
CA GLN A 342 -0.89 2.40 29.18
C GLN A 342 -1.92 3.55 29.19
N ALA A 343 -2.53 3.84 28.05
CA ALA A 343 -3.35 5.04 27.86
C ALA A 343 -4.86 4.76 27.75
N CYS A 344 -5.27 3.52 27.52
CA CYS A 344 -6.66 3.16 27.22
C CYS A 344 -7.28 2.20 28.24
N LEU A 345 -6.84 2.21 29.50
CA LEU A 345 -7.44 1.37 30.55
C LEU A 345 -8.95 1.62 30.69
N GLY A 346 -9.71 0.53 30.66
CA GLY A 346 -11.18 0.53 30.71
C GLY A 346 -11.87 0.75 29.35
N TRP A 347 -11.12 0.94 28.27
CA TRP A 347 -11.68 1.06 26.92
C TRP A 347 -11.93 -0.31 26.27
N GLU A 348 -12.76 -0.30 25.24
CA GLU A 348 -12.85 -1.39 24.27
C GLU A 348 -11.92 -1.11 23.09
N ALA A 349 -11.37 -2.15 22.47
CA ALA A 349 -10.57 -2.00 21.27
C ALA A 349 -10.96 -3.01 20.18
N ALA A 350 -10.93 -2.56 18.94
CA ALA A 350 -11.30 -3.31 17.76
C ALA A 350 -10.23 -3.15 16.68
N VAL A 351 -9.53 -4.24 16.35
CA VAL A 351 -8.46 -4.25 15.34
C VAL A 351 -8.87 -5.08 14.14
N PHE A 352 -9.00 -4.42 12.99
CA PHE A 352 -9.30 -5.05 11.70
C PHE A 352 -8.01 -5.33 10.92
N THR A 353 -7.71 -6.59 10.63
CA THR A 353 -6.43 -6.97 10.01
C THR A 353 -6.52 -8.19 9.09
N GLY A 354 -5.74 -8.18 8.00
CA GLY A 354 -5.45 -9.35 7.17
C GLY A 354 -4.38 -10.29 7.75
N ALA A 355 -3.69 -9.90 8.83
CA ALA A 355 -2.63 -10.67 9.49
C ALA A 355 -2.99 -10.96 10.96
N PRO A 356 -3.99 -11.82 11.23
CA PRO A 356 -4.51 -12.02 12.59
C PRO A 356 -3.48 -12.60 13.58
N GLU A 357 -2.45 -13.28 13.09
CA GLU A 357 -1.34 -13.78 13.93
C GLU A 357 -0.56 -12.65 14.62
N LEU A 358 -0.46 -11.47 13.99
CA LEU A 358 0.16 -10.29 14.60
C LEU A 358 -0.68 -9.73 15.75
N GLY A 359 -1.98 -9.95 15.76
CA GLY A 359 -2.86 -9.60 16.89
C GLY A 359 -2.43 -10.26 18.21
N LYS A 360 -1.80 -11.44 18.16
CA LYS A 360 -1.25 -12.11 19.36
C LYS A 360 -0.09 -11.33 20.00
N ARG A 361 0.60 -10.49 19.22
CA ARG A 361 1.74 -9.67 19.68
C ARG A 361 1.30 -8.43 20.45
N MET A 362 0.02 -8.08 20.42
CA MET A 362 -0.51 -6.95 21.19
C MET A 362 -0.47 -7.20 22.70
N GLY A 363 -0.29 -8.44 23.18
CA GLY A 363 -0.23 -8.74 24.63
C GLY A 363 -1.56 -8.52 25.38
N ILE A 364 -2.68 -8.47 24.66
CA ILE A 364 -4.04 -8.40 25.20
C ILE A 364 -4.84 -9.55 24.57
N ARG A 365 -5.57 -10.31 25.38
CA ARG A 365 -6.39 -11.42 24.89
C ARG A 365 -7.62 -10.88 24.14
N SER A 366 -7.79 -11.29 22.88
CA SER A 366 -9.03 -11.03 22.16
C SER A 366 -10.14 -11.90 22.73
N HIS A 367 -11.28 -11.33 23.13
CA HIS A 367 -12.41 -12.09 23.67
C HIS A 367 -13.37 -12.57 22.57
N LYS A 368 -13.32 -11.97 21.38
CA LYS A 368 -14.13 -12.37 20.22
C LYS A 368 -13.43 -12.00 18.91
N GLN A 369 -13.69 -12.79 17.87
CA GLN A 369 -13.19 -12.55 16.52
C GLN A 369 -14.30 -12.76 15.49
N TYR A 370 -14.28 -11.97 14.40
CA TYR A 370 -15.19 -12.15 13.27
C TYR A 370 -14.39 -12.18 11.97
N ALA A 371 -14.80 -13.03 11.03
CA ALA A 371 -14.22 -13.11 9.70
C ALA A 371 -14.92 -12.13 8.75
N PHE A 372 -14.13 -11.49 7.88
CA PHE A 372 -14.57 -10.49 6.92
C PHE A 372 -13.77 -10.61 5.62
N TRP A 373 -14.22 -9.93 4.57
CA TRP A 373 -13.54 -9.83 3.28
C TRP A 373 -13.37 -8.36 2.87
N ASN A 374 -12.12 -7.92 2.71
CA ASN A 374 -11.80 -6.61 2.15
C ASN A 374 -11.45 -6.78 0.66
N GLY A 375 -12.47 -6.72 -0.20
CA GLY A 375 -12.34 -7.17 -1.59
C GLY A 375 -12.06 -8.68 -1.61
N ALA A 376 -10.99 -9.10 -2.28
CA ALA A 376 -10.57 -10.50 -2.31
C ALA A 376 -9.76 -10.94 -1.08
N LEU A 377 -9.36 -10.00 -0.21
CA LEU A 377 -8.48 -10.29 0.92
C LEU A 377 -9.30 -10.77 2.14
N PRO A 378 -9.04 -11.99 2.66
CA PRO A 378 -9.62 -12.41 3.92
C PRO A 378 -9.03 -11.58 5.08
N CYS A 379 -9.89 -11.09 5.95
CA CYS A 379 -9.52 -10.29 7.12
C CYS A 379 -10.25 -10.79 8.36
N LYS A 380 -9.72 -10.45 9.53
CA LYS A 380 -10.40 -10.67 10.82
C LYS A 380 -10.54 -9.36 11.58
N LEU A 381 -11.66 -9.22 12.28
CA LEU A 381 -11.84 -8.24 13.34
C LEU A 381 -11.55 -8.90 14.68
N LEU A 382 -10.60 -8.36 15.44
CA LEU A 382 -10.23 -8.81 16.77
C LEU A 382 -10.79 -7.82 17.80
N LEU A 383 -11.57 -8.31 18.76
CA LEU A 383 -12.16 -7.48 19.83
C LEU A 383 -11.46 -7.72 21.16
N PHE A 384 -11.13 -6.64 21.85
CA PHE A 384 -10.40 -6.63 23.11
C PHE A 384 -11.12 -5.78 24.15
N LYS A 385 -11.05 -6.20 25.40
CA LYS A 385 -11.32 -5.33 26.55
C LYS A 385 -9.96 -4.93 27.13
N VAL A 386 -9.70 -3.64 27.26
CA VAL A 386 -8.42 -3.14 27.76
C VAL A 386 -8.45 -3.09 29.29
N GLN A 387 -8.33 -4.27 29.89
CA GLN A 387 -8.39 -4.47 31.33
C GLN A 387 -7.26 -5.40 31.80
N PRO A 388 -6.72 -5.22 33.02
CA PRO A 388 -5.55 -5.98 33.49
C PRO A 388 -5.70 -7.50 33.43
N ASP A 389 -6.90 -8.04 33.66
CA ASP A 389 -7.21 -9.47 33.61
C ASP A 389 -7.13 -10.07 32.20
N GLN A 390 -7.18 -9.22 31.17
CA GLN A 390 -7.02 -9.60 29.77
C GLN A 390 -5.57 -9.48 29.28
N PHE A 391 -4.66 -8.91 30.08
CA PHE A 391 -3.27 -8.73 29.69
C PHE A 391 -2.53 -10.06 29.79
N VAL A 392 -1.78 -10.37 28.74
CA VAL A 392 -0.94 -11.58 28.68
C VAL A 392 0.43 -11.17 29.20
N THR A 393 0.55 -11.01 30.52
CA THR A 393 1.86 -10.98 31.19
C THR A 393 2.41 -12.42 31.20
N GLY A 394 3.72 -12.59 31.05
CA GLY A 394 4.39 -13.90 30.90
C GLY A 394 4.32 -14.83 32.12
N GLU A 395 3.38 -14.62 33.04
CA GLU A 395 3.19 -15.45 34.22
C GLU A 395 1.99 -16.37 34.01
N ARG A 396 2.28 -17.67 33.83
CA ARG A 396 1.29 -18.71 34.14
C ARG A 396 0.84 -18.49 35.58
N ARG A 397 -0.44 -18.15 35.76
CA ARG A 397 -1.13 -18.20 37.06
C ARG A 397 -0.92 -19.60 37.67
N GLN A 398 0.01 -19.71 38.62
CA GLN A 398 -0.05 -20.71 39.66
C GLN A 398 -0.85 -20.11 40.82
N ALA A 399 -1.69 -20.93 41.43
CA ALA A 399 -2.66 -20.56 42.46
C ALA A 399 -2.02 -19.88 43.68
N GLU A 400 -2.80 -19.00 44.32
CA GLU A 400 -2.51 -18.32 45.60
C GLU A 400 -2.22 -19.31 46.75
N PRO A 401 -1.48 -18.90 47.81
CA PRO A 401 -2.15 -18.22 48.93
C PRO A 401 -1.39 -17.04 49.59
N GLU A 402 -2.20 -16.05 49.99
CA GLU A 402 -2.19 -15.09 51.12
C GLU A 402 -0.93 -14.48 51.81
N ALA A 403 -1.05 -13.15 51.96
CA ALA A 403 -0.73 -12.26 53.10
C ALA A 403 0.72 -11.90 53.50
N GLY A 404 1.05 -10.59 53.36
CA GLY A 404 2.18 -9.94 54.06
C GLY A 404 2.60 -8.58 53.45
N GLU A 405 2.35 -7.51 54.21
CA GLU A 405 2.51 -6.05 53.98
C GLU A 405 3.89 -5.46 53.51
N PRO A 406 4.01 -4.13 53.21
CA PRO A 406 4.59 -3.60 51.98
C PRO A 406 5.99 -2.96 52.10
N ARG A 407 6.67 -2.75 50.96
CA ARG A 407 7.68 -1.68 50.76
C ARG A 407 7.95 -1.43 49.26
N ARG A 408 7.74 -0.18 48.81
CA ARG A 408 8.32 0.37 47.55
C ARG A 408 9.85 0.54 47.76
N PRO A 409 10.71 0.36 46.74
CA PRO A 409 10.99 1.49 45.84
C PRO A 409 11.43 1.17 44.38
N ALA A 410 11.37 2.25 43.60
CA ALA A 410 12.19 2.58 42.42
C ALA A 410 11.89 1.92 41.06
N ALA A 411 11.79 2.79 40.06
CA ALA A 411 11.75 2.48 38.64
C ALA A 411 13.01 1.68 38.25
N VAL A 412 12.80 0.53 37.61
CA VAL A 412 13.87 -0.27 37.02
C VAL A 412 13.78 -0.10 35.51
N ALA A 413 14.81 0.51 34.93
CA ALA A 413 15.07 0.49 33.51
C ALA A 413 15.03 -0.96 33.03
N SER A 414 14.25 -1.25 31.99
CA SER A 414 14.18 -2.58 31.40
C SER A 414 15.58 -3.02 30.97
N GLU A 415 16.16 -4.01 31.66
CA GLU A 415 17.38 -4.66 31.19
C GLU A 415 17.12 -5.23 29.78
N PRO A 416 18.04 -5.04 28.83
CA PRO A 416 17.91 -5.64 27.51
C PRO A 416 17.86 -7.16 27.64
N ALA A 417 16.94 -7.78 26.89
CA ALA A 417 16.84 -9.24 26.82
C ALA A 417 18.22 -9.85 26.52
N ARG A 418 18.66 -10.81 27.36
CA ARG A 418 19.94 -11.50 27.16
C ARG A 418 19.96 -12.15 25.78
N LEU A 419 20.96 -11.77 24.97
CA LEU A 419 21.20 -12.35 23.65
C LEU A 419 21.50 -13.86 23.78
N SER A 420 21.12 -14.64 22.76
CA SER A 420 21.58 -16.03 22.64
C SER A 420 23.11 -16.06 22.52
N GLU A 421 23.74 -17.20 22.80
CA GLU A 421 25.20 -17.35 22.63
C GLU A 421 25.65 -17.02 21.20
N GLY A 422 24.87 -17.47 20.20
CA GLY A 422 25.07 -17.14 18.79
C GLY A 422 24.96 -15.65 18.50
N ALA A 423 23.90 -15.00 19.00
CA ALA A 423 23.67 -13.57 18.82
C ALA A 423 24.76 -12.73 19.51
N GLN A 424 25.26 -13.16 20.67
CA GLN A 424 26.37 -12.51 21.35
C GLN A 424 27.68 -12.62 20.57
N MET A 425 27.98 -13.78 19.97
CA MET A 425 29.16 -13.91 19.09
C MET A 425 29.07 -12.98 17.88
N PHE A 426 27.89 -12.88 17.26
CA PHE A 426 27.65 -11.94 16.17
C PHE A 426 27.82 -10.48 16.62
N ALA A 427 27.24 -10.10 17.76
CA ALA A 427 27.38 -8.78 18.36
C ALA A 427 28.86 -8.40 18.59
N ASN A 428 29.63 -9.31 19.18
CA ASN A 428 31.07 -9.14 19.42
C ASN A 428 31.84 -8.93 18.11
N ARG A 429 31.49 -9.68 17.06
CA ARG A 429 32.09 -9.52 15.73
C ARG A 429 31.78 -8.15 15.15
N LEU A 430 30.52 -7.71 15.24
CA LEU A 430 30.07 -6.42 14.73
C LEU A 430 30.76 -5.25 15.46
N GLN A 431 30.91 -5.34 16.78
CA GLN A 431 31.64 -4.35 17.58
C GLN A 431 33.13 -4.29 17.25
N LYS A 432 33.76 -5.45 17.01
CA LYS A 432 35.16 -5.51 16.56
C LYS A 432 35.34 -4.81 15.21
N ASN A 433 34.45 -5.08 14.26
CA ASN A 433 34.45 -4.41 12.97
C ASN A 433 34.20 -2.90 13.13
N LEU A 434 33.27 -2.50 13.99
CA LEU A 434 32.95 -1.08 14.24
C LEU A 434 34.16 -0.33 14.80
N LYS A 435 34.89 -0.96 15.73
CA LYS A 435 36.12 -0.39 16.29
C LYS A 435 37.20 -0.18 15.22
N GLN A 436 37.35 -1.14 14.31
CA GLN A 436 38.36 -1.10 13.24
C GLN A 436 37.94 -0.15 12.10
N LEU A 437 36.82 -0.42 11.45
CA LEU A 437 36.32 0.32 10.30
C LEU A 437 35.80 1.71 10.69
N GLY A 438 35.18 1.87 11.85
CA GLY A 438 34.70 3.17 12.33
C GLY A 438 35.82 4.17 12.65
N LYS A 439 37.05 3.70 12.92
CA LYS A 439 38.23 4.59 13.03
C LYS A 439 38.64 5.11 11.65
N TRP A 440 38.66 4.24 10.65
CA TRP A 440 38.92 4.61 9.26
C TRP A 440 37.83 5.55 8.73
N ALA A 441 36.56 5.19 8.88
CA ALA A 441 35.42 5.95 8.39
C ALA A 441 35.39 7.38 8.96
N ARG A 442 35.67 7.56 10.26
CA ARG A 442 35.79 8.91 10.86
C ARG A 442 36.97 9.71 10.30
N ARG A 443 38.12 9.07 10.06
CA ARG A 443 39.30 9.74 9.52
C ARG A 443 39.08 10.21 8.08
N GLU A 444 38.48 9.35 7.25
CA GLU A 444 38.18 9.65 5.85
C GLU A 444 36.83 10.36 5.64
N GLN A 445 36.11 10.68 6.74
CA GLN A 445 34.77 11.29 6.72
C GLN A 445 33.73 10.52 5.90
N VAL A 446 33.78 9.19 5.96
CA VAL A 446 32.86 8.28 5.28
C VAL A 446 31.66 8.01 6.19
N GLY A 447 30.50 8.60 5.85
CA GLY A 447 29.25 8.44 6.61
C GLY A 447 28.47 7.17 6.28
N CYS A 448 28.75 6.51 5.16
CA CYS A 448 28.08 5.28 4.75
C CYS A 448 29.11 4.22 4.36
N TYR A 449 29.09 3.03 4.97
CA TYR A 449 30.10 1.99 4.72
C TYR A 449 29.61 0.59 5.14
N ARG A 450 30.22 -0.45 4.56
CA ARG A 450 29.96 -1.85 4.91
C ARG A 450 30.62 -2.17 6.26
N LEU A 451 29.83 -2.52 7.27
CA LEU A 451 30.34 -2.88 8.59
C LEU A 451 30.60 -4.39 8.74
N TYR A 452 29.80 -5.21 8.07
CA TYR A 452 29.88 -6.67 8.13
C TYR A 452 29.57 -7.24 6.76
N ASP A 453 30.35 -8.21 6.28
CA ASP A 453 30.15 -8.85 4.99
C ASP A 453 30.41 -10.36 5.09
N ALA A 454 29.39 -11.09 5.55
CA ALA A 454 29.41 -12.54 5.78
C ALA A 454 30.67 -13.00 6.53
N ASP A 455 31.06 -12.25 7.57
CA ASP A 455 32.32 -12.48 8.26
C ASP A 455 32.41 -13.85 8.92
N MET A 456 31.25 -14.41 9.27
CA MET A 456 31.04 -15.68 9.94
C MET A 456 30.19 -16.58 9.01
N PRO A 457 30.62 -17.81 8.69
CA PRO A 457 29.90 -18.70 7.77
C PRO A 457 28.44 -18.96 8.13
N GLU A 458 28.13 -18.96 9.42
CA GLU A 458 26.79 -19.15 9.96
C GLU A 458 25.84 -17.96 9.71
N TYR A 459 26.37 -16.75 9.56
CA TYR A 459 25.62 -15.51 9.36
C TYR A 459 25.91 -14.96 7.96
N ALA A 460 25.17 -15.47 6.98
CA ALA A 460 25.27 -15.06 5.59
C ALA A 460 24.56 -13.72 5.34
N LEU A 461 25.00 -12.67 6.02
CA LEU A 461 24.41 -11.34 5.98
C LEU A 461 25.45 -10.30 5.57
N ALA A 462 24.98 -9.17 5.08
CA ALA A 462 25.76 -7.97 4.91
C ALA A 462 25.10 -6.84 5.70
N VAL A 463 25.88 -6.08 6.47
CA VAL A 463 25.38 -4.97 7.31
C VAL A 463 26.07 -3.69 6.86
N ASP A 464 25.30 -2.77 6.30
CA ASP A 464 25.73 -1.44 5.88
C ASP A 464 25.28 -0.40 6.88
N LEU A 465 26.15 0.56 7.18
CA LEU A 465 25.79 1.76 7.91
C LEU A 465 25.51 2.88 6.91
N TYR A 466 24.41 3.59 7.10
CA TYR A 466 24.05 4.83 6.42
C TYR A 466 23.83 5.89 7.50
N GLN A 467 24.93 6.50 7.94
CA GLN A 467 24.96 7.39 9.11
C GLN A 467 24.40 6.68 10.35
N ASP A 468 23.22 7.09 10.81
CA ASP A 468 22.52 6.58 11.97
C ASP A 468 21.55 5.43 11.66
N TRP A 469 21.46 5.02 10.39
CA TRP A 469 20.67 3.89 9.91
C TRP A 469 21.55 2.68 9.61
N VAL A 470 20.95 1.50 9.74
CA VAL A 470 21.57 0.22 9.40
C VAL A 470 20.72 -0.47 8.37
N HIS A 471 21.34 -0.86 7.27
CA HIS A 471 20.72 -1.66 6.23
C HIS A 471 21.33 -3.06 6.26
N VAL A 472 20.50 -4.06 6.53
CA VAL A 472 20.86 -5.47 6.62
C VAL A 472 20.37 -6.17 5.37
N GLN A 473 21.26 -6.83 4.65
CA GLN A 473 20.91 -7.64 3.50
C GLN A 473 21.25 -9.11 3.72
N GLU A 474 20.29 -9.98 3.47
CA GLU A 474 20.51 -11.43 3.55
C GLU A 474 21.05 -11.99 2.23
N TYR A 475 22.14 -12.75 2.31
CA TYR A 475 22.61 -13.59 1.21
C TYR A 475 21.86 -14.92 1.20
N ALA A 476 21.70 -15.50 0.01
CA ALA A 476 21.11 -16.84 -0.09
C ALA A 476 21.98 -17.84 0.70
N ALA A 477 21.38 -18.48 1.70
CA ALA A 477 22.04 -19.55 2.44
C ALA A 477 22.49 -20.66 1.46
N PRO A 478 23.65 -21.29 1.68
CA PRO A 478 24.05 -22.47 0.92
C PRO A 478 22.94 -23.53 0.97
N ARG A 479 22.76 -24.29 -0.13
CA ARG A 479 21.73 -25.36 -0.20
C ARG A 479 21.86 -26.44 0.89
N SER A 480 23.02 -26.49 1.56
CA SER A 480 23.34 -27.40 2.66
C SER A 480 22.87 -26.91 4.05
N VAL A 481 22.35 -25.69 4.17
CA VAL A 481 21.89 -25.12 5.44
C VAL A 481 20.37 -25.29 5.57
N ASP A 482 19.94 -25.82 6.71
CA ASP A 482 18.53 -25.94 7.10
C ASP A 482 17.85 -24.55 7.12
N PRO A 483 16.77 -24.33 6.34
CA PRO A 483 16.05 -23.06 6.27
C PRO A 483 15.60 -22.51 7.63
N ASP A 484 15.16 -23.39 8.55
CA ASP A 484 14.69 -22.95 9.87
C ASP A 484 15.84 -22.43 10.72
N LYS A 485 17.04 -23.02 10.57
CA LYS A 485 18.26 -22.54 11.22
C LYS A 485 18.76 -21.23 10.63
N ALA A 486 18.66 -21.05 9.31
CA ALA A 486 19.02 -19.78 8.66
C ALA A 486 18.10 -18.65 9.16
N GLN A 487 16.80 -18.91 9.24
CA GLN A 487 15.80 -17.97 9.76
C GLN A 487 16.05 -17.64 11.24
N ALA A 488 16.37 -18.63 12.08
CA ALA A 488 16.72 -18.39 13.49
C ALA A 488 17.97 -17.50 13.63
N ARG A 489 19.01 -17.75 12.83
CA ARG A 489 20.24 -16.95 12.84
C ARG A 489 20.03 -15.53 12.35
N LEU A 490 19.16 -15.33 11.36
CA LEU A 490 18.77 -14.00 10.92
C LEU A 490 18.10 -13.21 12.06
N LEU A 491 17.17 -13.84 12.79
CA LEU A 491 16.52 -13.20 13.95
C LEU A 491 17.51 -12.90 15.07
N ASP A 492 18.43 -13.81 15.35
CA ASP A 492 19.53 -13.61 16.32
C ASP A 492 20.40 -12.41 15.94
N ALA A 493 20.76 -12.29 14.66
CA ALA A 493 21.53 -11.15 14.16
C ALA A 493 20.75 -9.83 14.28
N LEU A 494 19.46 -9.81 13.92
CA LEU A 494 18.62 -8.62 14.02
C LEU A 494 18.40 -8.16 15.47
N ALA A 495 18.34 -9.10 16.43
CA ALA A 495 18.30 -8.77 17.85
C ALA A 495 19.65 -8.22 18.36
N ALA A 496 20.76 -8.74 17.83
CA ALA A 496 22.12 -8.35 18.21
C ALA A 496 22.54 -6.98 17.68
N ILE A 497 22.12 -6.58 16.47
CA ILE A 497 22.58 -5.36 15.79
C ILE A 497 22.31 -4.09 16.61
N PRO A 498 21.08 -3.80 17.09
CA PRO A 498 20.80 -2.61 17.86
C PRO A 498 21.62 -2.52 19.15
N GLN A 499 21.75 -3.65 19.85
CA GLN A 499 22.51 -3.75 21.10
C GLN A 499 24.01 -3.55 20.86
N ALA A 500 24.55 -4.18 19.82
CA ALA A 500 25.97 -4.10 19.47
C ALA A 500 26.40 -2.70 19.04
N LEU A 501 25.53 -1.98 18.31
CA LEU A 501 25.82 -0.66 17.76
C LEU A 501 25.32 0.50 18.63
N GLY A 502 24.50 0.22 19.65
CA GLY A 502 23.89 1.26 20.49
C GLY A 502 22.93 2.14 19.71
N ILE A 503 22.20 1.57 18.75
CA ILE A 503 21.24 2.29 17.90
C ILE A 503 19.81 1.90 18.24
N ASP A 504 18.88 2.80 17.92
CA ASP A 504 17.46 2.49 18.00
C ASP A 504 17.12 1.33 17.03
N PRO A 505 16.47 0.25 17.50
CA PRO A 505 16.00 -0.83 16.64
C PRO A 505 15.18 -0.37 15.43
N GLN A 506 14.45 0.75 15.52
CA GLN A 506 13.68 1.33 14.41
C GLN A 506 14.55 1.84 13.25
N ARG A 507 15.86 1.99 13.48
CA ARG A 507 16.83 2.42 12.46
C ARG A 507 17.52 1.24 11.78
N VAL A 508 17.10 0.00 12.06
CA VAL A 508 17.59 -1.22 11.39
C VAL A 508 16.57 -1.66 10.34
N VAL A 509 16.97 -1.64 9.08
CA VAL A 509 16.17 -2.02 7.92
C VAL A 509 16.68 -3.34 7.38
N LEU A 510 15.81 -4.34 7.24
CA LEU A 510 16.14 -5.64 6.65
C LEU A 510 15.66 -5.73 5.20
N LYS A 511 16.51 -6.28 4.32
CA LYS A 511 16.17 -6.57 2.94
C LYS A 511 16.47 -8.01 2.57
N ARG A 512 15.42 -8.75 2.22
CA ARG A 512 15.51 -10.14 1.77
C ARG A 512 15.67 -10.20 0.25
N ARG A 513 16.60 -11.03 -0.23
CA ARG A 513 16.76 -11.31 -1.67
C ARG A 513 15.76 -12.40 -2.10
N GLU A 514 14.59 -12.01 -2.57
CA GLU A 514 13.78 -12.90 -3.42
C GLU A 514 14.36 -12.90 -4.83
N ARG A 515 14.61 -14.08 -5.41
CA ARG A 515 15.01 -14.19 -6.83
C ARG A 515 13.84 -13.74 -7.70
N GLN A 516 13.93 -12.55 -8.26
CA GLN A 516 13.00 -12.08 -9.28
C GLN A 516 13.62 -12.28 -10.66
N SER A 517 12.91 -12.97 -11.54
CA SER A 517 13.20 -13.02 -12.98
C SER A 517 12.27 -12.07 -13.73
N GLY A 518 12.78 -11.44 -14.79
CA GLY A 518 11.99 -10.61 -15.71
C GLY A 518 11.85 -9.13 -15.33
N THR A 519 10.80 -8.49 -15.85
CA THR A 519 10.62 -7.01 -15.92
C THR A 519 10.40 -6.30 -14.58
N ARG A 520 10.43 -6.99 -13.44
CA ARG A 520 10.23 -6.43 -12.09
C ARG A 520 11.50 -5.82 -11.47
N GLN A 521 12.65 -5.96 -12.14
CA GLN A 521 13.97 -5.56 -11.60
C GLN A 521 14.15 -4.03 -11.45
N TYR A 522 13.34 -3.22 -12.14
CA TYR A 522 13.49 -1.75 -12.17
C TYR A 522 12.25 -1.00 -11.64
N GLU A 523 11.28 -1.73 -11.07
CA GLU A 523 10.09 -1.14 -10.47
C GLU A 523 10.33 -0.92 -8.97
N ARG A 524 9.67 0.10 -8.43
CA ARG A 524 9.65 0.39 -7.00
C ARG A 524 9.00 -0.82 -6.28
N GLN A 525 9.75 -1.45 -5.38
CA GLN A 525 9.37 -2.66 -4.64
C GLN A 525 8.57 -2.35 -3.37
N GLY A 526 8.71 -1.15 -2.79
CA GLY A 526 7.97 -0.67 -1.62
C GLY A 526 7.28 0.69 -1.83
N ALA A 527 6.42 1.11 -0.92
CA ALA A 527 5.61 2.34 -1.08
C ALA A 527 5.87 3.44 -0.03
N GLU A 528 6.89 3.30 0.84
CA GLU A 528 7.16 4.19 1.97
C GLU A 528 7.49 5.62 1.54
N GLY A 529 8.34 5.77 0.53
CA GLY A 529 8.71 7.04 -0.10
C GLY A 529 9.75 7.82 0.69
N ARG A 530 10.33 7.21 1.72
CA ARG A 530 11.28 7.84 2.63
C ARG A 530 12.68 7.83 2.00
N PHE A 531 13.18 9.01 1.66
CA PHE A 531 14.57 9.20 1.28
C PHE A 531 15.33 9.78 2.47
N HIS A 532 16.55 9.32 2.67
CA HIS A 532 17.48 9.79 3.69
C HIS A 532 18.60 10.56 2.99
N GLU A 533 18.92 11.75 3.49
CA GLU A 533 20.10 12.49 3.04
C GLU A 533 21.35 11.89 3.69
N VAL A 534 22.32 11.51 2.86
CA VAL A 534 23.64 11.06 3.28
C VAL A 534 24.73 11.95 2.67
N ASN A 535 25.92 11.90 3.25
CA ASN A 535 27.06 12.70 2.79
C ASN A 535 28.19 11.78 2.32
N GLU A 536 28.76 12.09 1.17
CA GLU A 536 29.93 11.41 0.62
C GLU A 536 30.81 12.44 -0.11
N GLY A 537 32.09 12.55 0.22
CA GLY A 537 33.01 13.43 -0.54
C GLY A 537 32.66 14.91 -0.57
N GLY A 538 31.85 15.40 0.38
CA GLY A 538 31.36 16.79 0.40
C GLY A 538 30.18 17.07 -0.53
N VAL A 539 29.49 16.02 -1.01
CA VAL A 539 28.17 16.12 -1.65
C VAL A 539 27.10 15.44 -0.80
N LYS A 540 25.87 15.89 -0.98
CA LYS A 540 24.66 15.31 -0.38
C LYS A 540 24.00 14.36 -1.37
N LEU A 541 23.62 13.17 -0.93
CA LEU A 541 22.97 12.17 -1.77
C LEU A 541 21.72 11.64 -1.07
N LEU A 542 20.68 11.34 -1.84
CA LEU A 542 19.49 10.69 -1.32
C LEU A 542 19.64 9.18 -1.46
N VAL A 543 19.44 8.46 -0.36
CA VAL A 543 19.31 7.00 -0.33
C VAL A 543 17.90 6.61 0.10
N ASN A 544 17.43 5.46 -0.35
CA ASN A 544 16.18 4.88 0.09
C ASN A 544 16.46 3.43 0.49
N LEU A 545 16.33 3.14 1.79
CA LEU A 545 16.76 1.86 2.35
C LEU A 545 15.70 0.76 2.17
N THR A 546 14.49 1.09 1.72
CA THR A 546 13.31 0.21 1.79
C THR A 546 12.65 -0.06 0.43
N ASP A 547 12.40 0.96 -0.38
CA ASP A 547 11.47 0.91 -1.51
C ASP A 547 12.04 0.35 -2.84
N TYR A 548 13.35 0.31 -3.02
CA TYR A 548 13.97 -0.07 -4.29
C TYR A 548 14.76 -1.36 -4.12
N LEU A 549 15.23 -2.02 -5.19
CA LEU A 549 16.09 -3.21 -5.07
C LEU A 549 17.44 -2.90 -4.39
N ASP A 550 17.99 -1.74 -4.69
CA ASP A 550 19.23 -1.21 -4.12
C ASP A 550 18.94 0.11 -3.38
N THR A 551 19.89 0.61 -2.61
CA THR A 551 19.67 1.77 -1.72
C THR A 551 19.71 3.13 -2.43
N GLY A 552 20.05 3.17 -3.72
CA GLY A 552 20.34 4.41 -4.43
C GLY A 552 21.82 4.81 -4.41
N LEU A 553 22.68 4.10 -3.65
CA LEU A 553 24.11 4.37 -3.54
C LEU A 553 24.91 3.07 -3.41
N PHE A 554 25.68 2.72 -4.43
CA PHE A 554 26.63 1.60 -4.37
C PHE A 554 27.89 1.99 -3.60
N LEU A 555 28.02 1.48 -2.37
CA LEU A 555 29.09 1.86 -1.44
C LEU A 555 30.49 1.45 -1.93
N ASP A 556 30.58 0.34 -2.65
CA ASP A 556 31.82 -0.23 -3.19
C ASP A 556 32.49 0.67 -4.24
N HIS A 557 31.71 1.49 -4.95
CA HIS A 557 32.19 2.40 -5.99
C HIS A 557 32.60 3.80 -5.49
N ARG A 558 32.61 4.02 -4.17
CA ARG A 558 32.98 5.32 -3.57
C ARG A 558 34.34 5.85 -4.05
N PRO A 559 35.43 5.07 -4.08
CA PRO A 559 36.72 5.57 -4.57
C PRO A 559 36.66 6.07 -6.01
N MET A 560 35.84 5.43 -6.85
CA MET A 560 35.67 5.85 -8.24
C MET A 560 34.96 7.19 -8.35
N ARG A 561 33.90 7.40 -7.58
CA ARG A 561 33.21 8.69 -7.51
C ARG A 561 34.12 9.81 -6.99
N MET A 562 34.94 9.51 -5.97
CA MET A 562 35.94 10.46 -5.46
C MET A 562 37.00 10.81 -6.49
N ARG A 563 37.44 9.86 -7.32
CA ARG A 563 38.36 10.13 -8.43
C ARG A 563 37.71 11.04 -9.48
N ILE A 564 36.48 10.71 -9.91
CA ILE A 564 35.72 11.53 -10.86
C ILE A 564 35.60 12.97 -10.35
N GLN A 565 35.28 13.18 -9.06
CA GLN A 565 35.23 14.52 -8.46
C GLN A 565 36.56 15.27 -8.57
N ARG A 566 37.71 14.61 -8.37
CA ARG A 566 39.03 15.26 -8.48
C ARG A 566 39.40 15.61 -9.91
N GLU A 567 38.97 14.78 -10.86
CA GLU A 567 39.40 14.88 -12.25
C GLU A 567 38.43 15.68 -13.14
N ALA A 568 37.25 16.06 -12.65
CA ALA A 568 36.20 16.66 -13.46
C ALA A 568 36.36 18.16 -13.76
N ALA A 569 37.26 18.88 -13.08
CA ALA A 569 37.40 20.32 -13.21
C ALA A 569 37.54 20.78 -14.69
N GLY A 570 36.60 21.62 -15.15
CA GLY A 570 36.58 22.16 -16.51
C GLY A 570 36.16 21.18 -17.62
N LYS A 571 35.94 19.89 -17.30
CA LYS A 571 35.66 18.84 -18.28
C LYS A 571 34.17 18.70 -18.59
N ARG A 572 33.86 18.23 -19.80
CA ARG A 572 32.53 17.72 -20.19
C ARG A 572 32.45 16.25 -19.77
N PHE A 573 31.56 15.96 -18.83
CA PHE A 573 31.42 14.61 -18.25
C PHE A 573 30.22 13.86 -18.84
N LEU A 574 30.42 12.61 -19.24
CA LEU A 574 29.36 11.69 -19.65
C LEU A 574 29.25 10.54 -18.65
N ASN A 575 28.03 10.26 -18.19
CA ASN A 575 27.72 9.14 -17.30
C ASN A 575 26.68 8.23 -17.95
N LEU A 576 27.06 7.02 -18.31
CA LEU A 576 26.19 6.05 -18.98
C LEU A 576 25.76 4.97 -18.01
N PHE A 577 24.51 4.51 -18.16
CA PHE A 577 23.84 3.65 -17.16
C PHE A 577 23.83 4.34 -15.79
N CYS A 578 23.47 5.62 -15.79
CA CYS A 578 23.82 6.51 -14.68
C CYS A 578 23.11 6.22 -13.36
N TYR A 579 22.05 5.40 -13.37
CA TYR A 579 21.24 5.10 -12.19
C TYR A 579 20.77 6.40 -11.51
N THR A 580 21.01 6.58 -10.21
CA THR A 580 20.69 7.78 -9.43
C THR A 580 21.70 8.93 -9.62
N ALA A 581 22.59 8.82 -10.60
CA ALA A 581 23.59 9.78 -11.04
C ALA A 581 24.54 10.29 -9.94
N THR A 582 24.88 9.45 -8.96
CA THR A 582 25.81 9.81 -7.87
C THR A 582 27.16 10.27 -8.41
N ALA A 583 27.75 9.56 -9.37
CA ALA A 583 28.99 9.96 -10.04
C ALA A 583 28.88 11.34 -10.73
N THR A 584 27.71 11.69 -11.27
CA THR A 584 27.45 12.99 -11.90
C THR A 584 27.44 14.13 -10.88
N VAL A 585 26.86 13.91 -9.70
CA VAL A 585 26.91 14.90 -8.60
C VAL A 585 28.36 15.15 -8.18
N HIS A 586 29.16 14.10 -8.08
CA HIS A 586 30.59 14.21 -7.81
C HIS A 586 31.35 14.96 -8.91
N ALA A 587 31.08 14.67 -10.19
CA ALA A 587 31.67 15.42 -11.30
C ALA A 587 31.30 16.91 -11.28
N ALA A 588 30.02 17.23 -11.02
CA ALA A 588 29.54 18.60 -10.88
C ALA A 588 30.23 19.33 -9.72
N LYS A 589 30.34 18.68 -8.55
CA LYS A 589 31.08 19.21 -7.39
C LYS A 589 32.55 19.44 -7.70
N GLY A 590 33.14 18.57 -8.52
CA GLY A 590 34.51 18.68 -9.02
C GLY A 590 34.75 19.84 -9.99
N GLY A 591 33.70 20.56 -10.39
CA GLY A 591 33.78 21.68 -11.32
C GLY A 591 33.67 21.27 -12.80
N ALA A 592 32.98 20.17 -13.12
CA ALA A 592 32.64 19.83 -14.49
C ALA A 592 31.99 21.03 -15.21
N ARG A 593 32.47 21.32 -16.43
CA ARG A 593 31.91 22.39 -17.29
C ARG A 593 30.45 22.11 -17.65
N SER A 594 30.15 20.84 -17.93
CA SER A 594 28.81 20.33 -18.18
C SER A 594 28.79 18.83 -17.89
N THR A 595 27.62 18.30 -17.56
CA THR A 595 27.43 16.86 -17.44
C THR A 595 26.28 16.38 -18.32
N THR A 596 26.38 15.15 -18.82
CA THR A 596 25.29 14.43 -19.49
C THR A 596 25.18 13.06 -18.84
N SER A 597 23.99 12.66 -18.42
CA SER A 597 23.75 11.37 -17.77
C SER A 597 22.57 10.67 -18.40
N VAL A 598 22.79 9.41 -18.79
CA VAL A 598 21.86 8.64 -19.60
C VAL A 598 21.45 7.38 -18.86
N ASP A 599 20.14 7.16 -18.73
CA ASP A 599 19.57 5.95 -18.16
C ASP A 599 18.22 5.62 -18.81
N LEU A 600 17.87 4.34 -18.86
CA LEU A 600 16.59 3.90 -19.41
C LEU A 600 15.42 4.21 -18.45
N SER A 601 15.69 4.23 -17.15
CA SER A 601 14.71 4.38 -16.09
C SER A 601 14.39 5.84 -15.80
N LYS A 602 13.17 6.25 -16.14
CA LYS A 602 12.64 7.56 -15.75
C LYS A 602 12.66 7.76 -14.22
N THR A 603 12.37 6.71 -13.46
CA THR A 603 12.38 6.74 -11.99
C THR A 603 13.77 7.10 -11.43
N TYR A 604 14.83 6.51 -11.99
CA TYR A 604 16.19 6.81 -11.55
C TYR A 604 16.66 8.18 -12.04
N LEU A 605 16.25 8.62 -13.22
CA LEU A 605 16.51 9.99 -13.69
C LEU A 605 15.79 11.05 -12.84
N ASP A 606 14.57 10.79 -12.37
CA ASP A 606 13.86 11.67 -11.45
C ASP A 606 14.54 11.70 -10.06
N TRP A 607 15.18 10.60 -9.64
CA TRP A 607 16.05 10.58 -8.45
C TRP A 607 17.36 11.34 -8.68
N ALA A 608 18.02 11.13 -9.82
CA ALA A 608 19.21 11.85 -10.23
C ALA A 608 18.99 13.38 -10.22
N ARG A 609 17.84 13.84 -10.72
CA ARG A 609 17.47 15.26 -10.68
C ARG A 609 17.41 15.80 -9.25
N ARG A 610 16.84 15.03 -8.32
CA ARG A 610 16.77 15.40 -6.89
C ARG A 610 18.16 15.43 -6.26
N ASN A 611 19.04 14.48 -6.58
CA ASN A 611 20.42 14.47 -6.10
C ASN A 611 21.21 15.70 -6.59
N LEU A 612 21.07 16.08 -7.86
CA LEU A 612 21.71 17.30 -8.39
C LEU A 612 21.15 18.57 -7.73
N ALA A 613 19.82 18.67 -7.63
CA ALA A 613 19.15 19.82 -7.00
C ALA A 613 19.53 19.99 -5.53
N LEU A 614 19.70 18.89 -4.79
CA LEU A 614 20.11 18.90 -3.38
C LEU A 614 21.47 19.56 -3.14
N ASN A 615 22.32 19.61 -4.17
CA ASN A 615 23.64 20.22 -4.13
C ASN A 615 23.70 21.57 -4.84
N GLY A 616 22.55 22.13 -5.23
CA GLY A 616 22.46 23.41 -5.93
C GLY A 616 22.95 23.36 -7.38
N PHE A 617 23.04 22.18 -7.99
CA PHE A 617 23.45 22.02 -9.38
C PHE A 617 22.23 22.14 -10.33
N SER A 618 22.29 23.07 -11.30
CA SER A 618 21.18 23.46 -12.19
C SER A 618 21.43 23.14 -13.68
N ASP A 619 20.78 23.87 -14.61
CA ASP A 619 20.55 23.65 -16.06
C ASP A 619 21.75 23.21 -16.94
N ARG A 620 22.98 23.18 -16.42
CA ARG A 620 24.19 22.70 -17.12
C ARG A 620 24.41 21.18 -17.00
N HIS A 621 23.55 20.49 -16.26
CA HIS A 621 23.62 19.06 -15.99
C HIS A 621 22.44 18.33 -16.65
N ARG A 622 22.67 17.76 -17.83
CA ARG A 622 21.63 17.11 -18.63
C ARG A 622 21.36 15.69 -18.15
N LEU A 623 20.07 15.35 -18.07
CA LEU A 623 19.56 14.01 -17.77
C LEU A 623 18.73 13.55 -18.96
N GLU A 624 19.12 12.46 -19.60
CA GLU A 624 18.50 11.96 -20.83
C GLU A 624 17.98 10.54 -20.65
N GLN A 625 16.71 10.34 -20.99
CA GLN A 625 16.09 9.02 -20.95
C GLN A 625 16.28 8.32 -22.28
N GLY A 626 16.99 7.18 -22.29
CA GLY A 626 17.22 6.41 -23.51
C GLY A 626 17.93 5.10 -23.28
N ASP A 627 17.86 4.22 -24.28
CA ASP A 627 18.77 3.07 -24.38
C ASP A 627 20.18 3.59 -24.67
N VAL A 628 21.17 3.16 -23.87
CA VAL A 628 22.52 3.71 -23.93
C VAL A 628 23.21 3.44 -25.27
N MET A 629 23.00 2.25 -25.85
CA MET A 629 23.63 1.87 -27.11
C MET A 629 23.06 2.72 -28.25
N ALA A 630 21.73 2.77 -28.37
CA ALA A 630 21.05 3.58 -29.37
C ALA A 630 21.34 5.08 -29.18
N TRP A 631 21.44 5.54 -27.92
CA TRP A 631 21.77 6.92 -27.60
C TRP A 631 23.19 7.28 -28.07
N LEU A 632 24.17 6.41 -27.83
CA LEU A 632 25.55 6.62 -28.29
C LEU A 632 25.65 6.65 -29.82
N GLU A 633 24.90 5.78 -30.51
CA GLU A 633 24.81 5.73 -31.97
C GLU A 633 24.21 7.00 -32.57
N GLY A 634 23.27 7.65 -31.87
CA GLY A 634 22.65 8.91 -32.28
C GLY A 634 23.42 10.16 -31.85
N ASN A 635 24.17 10.10 -30.75
CA ASN A 635 24.89 11.25 -30.20
C ASN A 635 26.15 11.58 -31.02
N ARG A 636 26.46 12.87 -31.19
CA ARG A 636 27.66 13.36 -31.90
C ARG A 636 28.50 14.32 -31.05
N ASP A 637 28.14 14.50 -29.78
CA ASP A 637 28.90 15.35 -28.85
C ASP A 637 30.25 14.70 -28.50
N SER A 638 31.18 15.51 -27.99
CA SER A 638 32.45 15.01 -27.44
C SER A 638 32.55 15.29 -25.95
N TYR A 639 33.18 14.36 -25.22
CA TYR A 639 33.31 14.38 -23.77
C TYR A 639 34.75 14.15 -23.35
N ASP A 640 35.20 14.82 -22.30
CA ASP A 640 36.59 14.77 -21.85
C ASP A 640 36.78 13.72 -20.73
N LEU A 641 35.68 13.35 -20.06
CA LEU A 641 35.63 12.31 -19.04
C LEU A 641 34.35 11.49 -19.22
N ILE A 642 34.47 10.17 -19.41
CA ILE A 642 33.34 9.27 -19.57
C ILE A 642 33.36 8.23 -18.45
N PHE A 643 32.22 7.96 -17.83
CA PHE A 643 32.04 6.88 -16.86
C PHE A 643 30.93 5.93 -17.31
N ILE A 644 31.20 4.62 -17.25
CA ILE A 644 30.30 3.56 -17.68
C ILE A 644 30.35 2.44 -16.64
N ASP A 645 29.22 2.19 -15.98
CA ASP A 645 29.06 1.11 -15.01
C ASP A 645 27.75 0.37 -15.27
N PRO A 646 27.69 -0.51 -16.30
CA PRO A 646 26.46 -1.14 -16.70
C PRO A 646 26.11 -2.32 -15.79
N PRO A 647 24.82 -2.70 -15.71
CA PRO A 647 24.43 -3.95 -15.08
C PRO A 647 24.97 -5.15 -15.87
N THR A 648 25.11 -6.33 -15.22
CA THR A 648 25.52 -7.55 -15.94
C THR A 648 24.55 -7.89 -17.08
N PHE A 649 23.25 -7.78 -16.82
CA PHE A 649 22.19 -7.98 -17.80
C PHE A 649 21.16 -6.86 -17.65
N SER A 650 20.58 -6.41 -18.75
CA SER A 650 19.40 -5.54 -18.74
C SER A 650 18.33 -6.03 -19.71
N ASN A 651 17.14 -6.30 -19.17
CA ASN A 651 15.95 -6.69 -19.92
C ASN A 651 14.88 -5.61 -19.75
N SER A 652 14.54 -4.89 -20.82
CA SER A 652 13.47 -3.88 -20.77
C SER A 652 12.58 -4.00 -22.00
N LYS A 653 11.26 -3.85 -21.81
CA LYS A 653 10.26 -3.80 -22.89
C LYS A 653 10.51 -2.65 -23.88
N ARG A 654 11.37 -1.69 -23.53
CA ARG A 654 11.71 -0.50 -24.32
C ARG A 654 13.04 -0.64 -25.07
N MET A 655 13.72 -1.78 -24.93
CA MET A 655 14.92 -2.12 -25.69
C MET A 655 14.56 -3.16 -26.74
N GLU A 656 15.09 -3.04 -27.95
CA GLU A 656 15.13 -4.15 -28.90
C GLU A 656 16.25 -5.11 -28.48
N GLY A 657 15.90 -6.14 -27.70
CA GLY A 657 16.85 -7.17 -27.25
C GLY A 657 17.21 -7.09 -25.75
N VAL A 658 18.28 -7.80 -25.39
CA VAL A 658 18.81 -7.94 -24.02
C VAL A 658 20.25 -7.47 -24.03
N PHE A 659 20.61 -6.50 -23.19
CA PHE A 659 22.02 -6.13 -22.97
C PHE A 659 22.70 -7.18 -22.09
N ASP A 660 23.86 -7.65 -22.51
CA ASP A 660 24.76 -8.52 -21.75
C ASP A 660 26.16 -7.90 -21.73
N VAL A 661 26.66 -7.53 -20.55
CA VAL A 661 27.95 -6.83 -20.43
C VAL A 661 29.12 -7.62 -21.02
N GLN A 662 29.11 -8.95 -20.95
CA GLN A 662 30.22 -9.78 -21.45
C GLN A 662 30.17 -9.92 -22.98
N ARG A 663 28.98 -9.89 -23.56
CA ARG A 663 28.80 -9.97 -25.02
C ARG A 663 29.00 -8.61 -25.68
N ASP A 664 28.48 -7.56 -25.06
CA ASP A 664 28.26 -6.27 -25.72
C ASP A 664 29.30 -5.19 -25.33
N HIS A 665 30.21 -5.44 -24.37
CA HIS A 665 31.15 -4.42 -23.90
C HIS A 665 32.05 -3.87 -25.01
N VAL A 666 32.42 -4.69 -26.01
CA VAL A 666 33.27 -4.22 -27.11
C VAL A 666 32.58 -3.11 -27.90
N GLN A 667 31.34 -3.33 -28.34
CA GLN A 667 30.57 -2.34 -29.08
C GLN A 667 30.28 -1.11 -28.21
N LEU A 668 29.89 -1.31 -26.95
CA LEU A 668 29.62 -0.23 -26.00
C LEU A 668 30.85 0.68 -25.84
N LEU A 669 32.02 0.08 -25.62
CA LEU A 669 33.27 0.80 -25.43
C LEU A 669 33.71 1.50 -26.73
N ASP A 670 33.60 0.87 -27.88
CA ASP A 670 33.93 1.51 -29.17
C ASP A 670 33.04 2.74 -29.44
N LEU A 671 31.73 2.61 -29.21
CA LEU A 671 30.79 3.72 -29.36
C LEU A 671 31.10 4.88 -28.39
N ALA A 672 31.42 4.56 -27.13
CA ALA A 672 31.78 5.56 -26.14
C ALA A 672 33.14 6.22 -26.43
N MET A 673 34.14 5.44 -26.85
CA MET A 673 35.46 5.94 -27.28
C MET A 673 35.33 6.87 -28.49
N ALA A 674 34.39 6.62 -29.39
CA ALA A 674 34.09 7.52 -30.51
C ALA A 674 33.47 8.87 -30.08
N ARG A 675 33.03 9.00 -28.81
CA ARG A 675 32.59 10.26 -28.18
C ARG A 675 33.66 10.85 -27.26
N LEU A 676 34.79 10.17 -27.06
CA LEU A 676 35.87 10.65 -26.20
C LEU A 676 36.68 11.72 -26.96
N ALA A 677 36.82 12.90 -26.35
CA ALA A 677 37.64 13.97 -26.88
C ALA A 677 39.13 13.60 -26.83
N PRO A 678 39.98 14.18 -27.71
CA PRO A 678 41.43 13.98 -27.63
C PRO A 678 41.97 14.29 -26.24
N GLY A 679 42.79 13.39 -25.69
CA GLY A 679 43.33 13.50 -24.32
C GLY A 679 42.33 13.19 -23.20
N GLY A 680 41.09 12.79 -23.54
CA GLY A 680 40.08 12.36 -22.58
C GLY A 680 40.42 11.02 -21.91
N VAL A 681 39.60 10.65 -20.92
CA VAL A 681 39.66 9.34 -20.27
C VAL A 681 38.26 8.74 -20.10
N LEU A 682 38.15 7.44 -20.37
CA LEU A 682 36.97 6.63 -20.12
C LEU A 682 37.26 5.68 -18.95
N TYR A 683 36.37 5.69 -17.95
CA TYR A 683 36.36 4.72 -16.87
C TYR A 683 35.21 3.73 -17.09
N PHE A 684 35.56 2.45 -17.18
CA PHE A 684 34.62 1.35 -17.32
C PHE A 684 34.70 0.46 -16.10
N SER A 685 33.56 0.10 -15.52
CA SER A 685 33.49 -0.85 -14.42
C SER A 685 32.32 -1.80 -14.60
N ASN A 686 32.36 -2.95 -13.93
CA ASN A 686 31.20 -3.82 -13.76
C ASN A 686 31.40 -4.80 -12.60
N ASN A 687 30.31 -5.40 -12.14
CA ASN A 687 30.28 -6.37 -11.04
C ASN A 687 30.10 -7.84 -11.50
N PHE A 688 30.22 -8.13 -12.80
CA PHE A 688 30.06 -9.49 -13.29
C PHE A 688 31.29 -10.33 -12.90
N ARG A 689 31.11 -11.23 -11.93
CA ARG A 689 32.22 -12.02 -11.34
C ARG A 689 33.07 -12.82 -12.33
N LYS A 690 32.51 -13.17 -13.50
CA LYS A 690 33.20 -13.93 -14.56
C LYS A 690 33.66 -13.05 -15.72
N PHE A 691 33.58 -11.73 -15.59
CA PHE A 691 33.90 -10.81 -16.67
C PHE A 691 35.36 -10.92 -17.10
N GLN A 692 35.52 -11.01 -18.42
CA GLN A 692 36.77 -10.95 -19.14
C GLN A 692 36.69 -9.81 -20.15
N LEU A 693 37.62 -8.87 -20.06
CA LEU A 693 37.75 -7.81 -21.07
C LEU A 693 38.28 -8.44 -22.36
N ASP A 694 37.76 -8.00 -23.50
CA ASP A 694 38.19 -8.51 -24.80
C ASP A 694 39.59 -7.98 -25.14
N ALA A 695 40.51 -8.86 -25.51
CA ALA A 695 41.90 -8.51 -25.80
C ALA A 695 42.05 -7.57 -27.01
N GLY A 696 41.12 -7.59 -27.96
CA GLY A 696 41.12 -6.70 -29.13
C GLY A 696 40.88 -5.23 -28.77
N LEU A 697 40.38 -4.92 -27.56
CA LEU A 697 40.32 -3.55 -27.06
C LEU A 697 41.71 -3.02 -26.68
N GLU A 698 42.61 -3.88 -26.19
CA GLU A 698 43.97 -3.50 -25.82
C GLU A 698 44.81 -3.18 -27.04
N GLU A 699 44.52 -3.78 -28.20
CA GLU A 699 45.18 -3.46 -29.46
C GLU A 699 44.81 -2.05 -29.97
N ARG A 700 43.56 -1.63 -29.73
CA ARG A 700 42.99 -0.37 -30.25
C ARG A 700 43.15 0.81 -29.29
N TYR A 701 43.14 0.57 -27.99
CA TYR A 701 43.14 1.59 -26.95
C TYR A 701 44.23 1.34 -25.92
N ALA A 702 44.59 2.38 -25.16
CA ALA A 702 45.42 2.24 -23.99
C ALA A 702 44.51 1.85 -22.82
N VAL A 703 44.61 0.58 -22.39
CA VAL A 703 43.76 -0.01 -21.35
C VAL A 703 44.61 -0.32 -20.12
N GLU A 704 44.16 0.12 -18.95
CA GLU A 704 44.79 -0.13 -17.65
C GLU A 704 43.73 -0.65 -16.68
N GLU A 705 43.93 -1.84 -16.11
CA GLU A 705 43.06 -2.32 -15.02
C GLU A 705 43.39 -1.59 -13.72
N ILE A 706 42.38 -0.94 -13.13
CA ILE A 706 42.51 -0.12 -11.91
C ILE A 706 41.72 -0.66 -10.73
N SER A 707 41.18 -1.89 -10.82
CA SER A 707 40.31 -2.52 -9.81
C SER A 707 40.83 -2.34 -8.37
N ALA A 708 42.11 -2.64 -8.12
CA ALA A 708 42.72 -2.53 -6.80
C ALA A 708 42.76 -1.09 -6.23
N GLN A 709 42.80 -0.08 -7.11
CA GLN A 709 42.78 1.33 -6.73
C GLN A 709 41.37 1.84 -6.42
N THR A 710 40.35 1.02 -6.64
CA THR A 710 38.94 1.40 -6.53
C THR A 710 38.20 0.70 -5.39
N LEU A 711 38.92 0.04 -4.48
CA LEU A 711 38.35 -0.65 -3.31
C LEU A 711 38.74 0.04 -2.01
N ASP A 712 37.74 0.33 -1.19
CA ASP A 712 37.93 0.83 0.17
C ASP A 712 38.09 -0.32 1.18
N PRO A 713 38.67 -0.05 2.38
CA PRO A 713 38.84 -1.04 3.45
C PRO A 713 37.57 -1.79 3.87
N ASP A 714 36.38 -1.18 3.75
CA ASP A 714 35.09 -1.81 4.08
C ASP A 714 34.70 -2.95 3.13
N PHE A 715 35.34 -3.05 1.96
CA PHE A 715 35.15 -4.13 0.99
C PHE A 715 36.39 -5.02 0.78
N ALA A 716 37.44 -4.85 1.58
CA ALA A 716 38.73 -5.53 1.40
C ALA A 716 38.63 -7.07 1.44
N ARG A 717 37.62 -7.64 2.11
CA ARG A 717 37.40 -9.11 2.17
C ARG A 717 36.83 -9.68 0.87
N ASN A 718 36.21 -8.85 0.04
CA ASN A 718 35.60 -9.24 -1.22
C ASN A 718 36.25 -8.46 -2.37
N ASN A 719 37.49 -8.82 -2.68
CA ASN A 719 38.27 -8.22 -3.78
C ASN A 719 37.73 -8.51 -5.19
N ARG A 720 36.61 -9.24 -5.31
CA ARG A 720 35.92 -9.56 -6.57
C ARG A 720 34.53 -8.94 -6.64
N ILE A 721 34.27 -7.90 -5.84
CA ILE A 721 32.97 -7.22 -5.83
C ILE A 721 32.70 -6.48 -7.14
N HIS A 722 33.74 -5.85 -7.71
CA HIS A 722 33.73 -5.27 -9.05
C HIS A 722 35.12 -5.28 -9.67
N LYS A 723 35.18 -5.04 -10.98
CA LYS A 723 36.40 -4.73 -11.73
C LYS A 723 36.26 -3.36 -12.39
N ALA A 724 37.38 -2.67 -12.57
CA ALA A 724 37.40 -1.35 -13.19
C ALA A 724 38.64 -1.16 -14.08
N TRP A 725 38.45 -0.45 -15.19
CA TRP A 725 39.47 -0.14 -16.19
C TRP A 725 39.47 1.35 -16.51
N ARG A 726 40.66 1.85 -16.78
CA ARG A 726 40.93 3.18 -17.36
C ARG A 726 41.30 2.98 -18.83
N ILE A 727 40.59 3.65 -19.72
CA ILE A 727 40.72 3.49 -21.17
C ILE A 727 40.96 4.87 -21.82
N GLN A 728 41.93 4.94 -22.71
CA GLN A 728 42.27 6.15 -23.47
C GLN A 728 42.56 5.83 -24.93
N ALA A 729 42.45 6.83 -25.81
CA ALA A 729 42.97 6.71 -27.17
C ALA A 729 44.50 6.53 -27.11
N ARG A 730 45.03 5.67 -27.99
CA ARG A 730 46.48 5.50 -28.17
C ARG A 730 47.10 6.65 -28.95
#